data_AF-A0A8J7EZ47-F1
#
_entry.id   AF-A0A8J7EZ47-F1
#
_cell.length_a   1.000
_cell.length_b   1.000
_cell.length_c   1.000
_cell.angle_alpha   90.00
_cell.angle_beta   90.00
_cell.angle_gamma   90.00
#
_symmetry.space_group_name_H-M   'P 1'
#
loop_
_entity.id
_entity.type
_entity.pdbx_description
1 polymer ?
#
loop_
_entity_poly.entity_id
_entity_poly.type
_entity_poly.pdbx_seq_one_letter_code
_entity_poly.pdbx_strand_id
1 'polypeptide(L)'
;MYTPNPESLEHRIHAANLISRSLLYSLSRQHLDVPLADAQFIQPLPPPDRLLLEEPCFLRIDRIGGSVNGSFENALTALQTTLSACHAPKKYTLIFLVTSDGHENHIYLGIRSHNYSQYPSIDFIKNIGNFLQGNWPGTKVSVCTEEDPVFAEEVLQQLRSDLRNAIALTGIPSLKHSDHTGYPQTLDRFLRGFQELPFTYMVIAEPMGTDKVEDILLRCRELLSHVYALTKITQTLTTTEGSSQSQGWTASKSQGKSIGTTSSEEATRPGGADYNRDLLKGLGLAALGTAKRFSPLGFAAALGAVLTRNKKSYPDRRITNSIIETNSETMTFGLSETSTLNQSAAEALGQEYINAHAQTAERQLQQFINRFEKSFSLGCWNVGVYLLANRPDIAKQGGTQLKALLTGENTTFEPIRVHDLTRLWAKSVRGALQDFQQPCIGLVQTTDRYQKEKFTLADRIEHPLGPSFSHLTTPLNTEELALLVNLPRKEVPGVKVMPTATFSLNPPSVKSESIKLGSLLEGGEPTSLNYKLSLDSLAKHTLVTGITGSGKTTTCKNILNELTQKKIPFLIIEPAKEEYVEWAMQFNESLPEDSPNRISIYIPGLDSWRGTKLKNKLALNPFDFVWLSEEMNPQVLSHIDRLKSILNGVFPMQEILPILLEDSLYNAYSIPRDWIGEQLPPFDTPRPTLTQLVDQIQTVVKGKGYEPRIAGNLTAALTTRIQSLRRGWKKQLFDQPRSTPWQNIFDRPTVVNLSHLGDDSDKAFTMALLFQFLYEYRQAQFDQIASQKHPGNNLRHLTIIEEAHRILLNTNSAMGEQANPQGKVAEMFANILSEIRAYGQGFLLVDQIPARLIPDAVKNTNLKIVHRLVAADDRDAMSACMTLTPEQTAIISRLRAGQAIVCGELDDMAAWVKIAST
;
A
#
# COMPACT_ATOMS: atom_id res chain seq x y z
N MET A 1 33.90 14.54 74.72
CA MET A 1 33.10 15.06 73.59
C MET A 1 34.03 15.37 72.42
N TYR A 2 33.99 14.55 71.36
CA TYR A 2 34.53 14.90 70.05
C TYR A 2 33.30 15.06 69.15
N THR A 3 32.98 16.28 68.72
CA THR A 3 31.91 16.51 67.73
C THR A 3 32.41 16.04 66.36
N PRO A 4 31.71 15.13 65.66
CA PRO A 4 32.08 14.75 64.30
C PRO A 4 31.87 15.94 63.36
N ASN A 5 32.85 16.24 62.50
CA ASN A 5 32.79 17.45 61.64
C ASN A 5 31.67 17.33 60.58
N PRO A 6 30.59 18.15 60.65
CA PRO A 6 29.46 18.07 59.72
C PRO A 6 29.83 18.39 58.27
N GLU A 7 30.84 19.24 58.05
CA GLU A 7 31.30 19.70 56.74
C GLU A 7 31.62 18.53 55.78
N SER A 8 32.07 17.39 56.34
CA SER A 8 32.53 16.24 55.55
C SER A 8 31.41 15.45 54.85
N LEU A 9 30.17 15.50 55.34
CA LEU A 9 29.00 14.89 54.68
C LEU A 9 28.43 15.87 53.64
N GLU A 10 28.23 17.13 54.02
CA GLU A 10 27.66 18.15 53.14
C GLU A 10 28.50 18.32 51.86
N HIS A 11 29.83 18.31 51.98
CA HIS A 11 30.71 18.33 50.82
C HIS A 11 30.56 17.09 49.90
N ARG A 12 30.33 15.88 50.45
CA ARG A 12 30.08 14.67 49.65
C ARG A 12 28.73 14.74 48.94
N ILE A 13 27.69 15.17 49.65
CA ILE A 13 26.34 15.37 49.08
C ILE A 13 26.38 16.44 47.98
N HIS A 14 27.08 17.55 48.19
CA HIS A 14 27.21 18.61 47.20
C HIS A 14 28.00 18.15 45.96
N ALA A 15 29.10 17.43 46.14
CA ALA A 15 29.87 16.84 45.04
C ALA A 15 29.05 15.83 44.23
N ALA A 16 28.35 14.91 44.90
CA ALA A 16 27.46 13.94 44.26
C ALA A 16 26.35 14.63 43.44
N ASN A 17 25.73 15.67 44.00
CA ASN A 17 24.71 16.45 43.30
C ASN A 17 25.27 17.20 42.08
N LEU A 18 26.46 17.78 42.17
CA LEU A 18 27.12 18.43 41.02
C LEU A 18 27.43 17.43 39.90
N ILE A 19 27.99 16.26 40.23
CA ILE A 19 28.29 15.21 39.26
C ILE A 19 26.99 14.73 38.58
N SER A 20 25.97 14.36 39.35
CA SER A 20 24.70 13.87 38.80
C SER A 20 23.99 14.90 37.92
N ARG A 21 23.98 16.19 38.31
CA ARG A 21 23.39 17.26 37.49
C ARG A 21 24.17 17.51 36.20
N SER A 22 25.50 17.43 36.25
CA SER A 22 26.36 17.62 35.07
C SER A 22 26.26 16.47 34.09
N LEU A 23 26.13 15.24 34.60
CA LEU A 23 25.84 14.07 33.79
C LEU A 23 24.46 14.17 33.13
N LEU A 24 23.40 14.54 33.87
CA LEU A 24 22.06 14.79 33.30
C LEU A 24 22.07 15.83 32.18
N TYR A 25 22.76 16.96 32.39
CA TYR A 25 22.93 18.02 31.39
C TYR A 25 23.62 17.51 30.12
N SER A 26 24.55 16.57 30.27
CA SER A 26 25.28 15.93 29.17
C SER A 26 24.43 14.89 28.45
N LEU A 27 23.84 13.93 29.18
CA LEU A 27 23.01 12.84 28.64
C LEU A 27 21.79 13.37 27.85
N SER A 28 21.09 14.37 28.38
CA SER A 28 19.96 15.02 27.69
C SER A 28 20.39 16.07 26.65
N ARG A 29 21.71 16.24 26.44
CA ARG A 29 22.37 17.18 25.50
C ARG A 29 21.88 18.62 25.64
N GLN A 30 21.67 19.09 26.88
CA GLN A 30 21.15 20.45 27.16
C GLN A 30 22.07 21.59 26.68
N HIS A 31 23.34 21.28 26.40
CA HIS A 31 24.24 22.21 25.71
C HIS A 31 23.74 22.58 24.29
N LEU A 32 22.86 21.78 23.68
CA LEU A 32 22.20 22.09 22.40
C LEU A 32 20.95 22.97 22.55
N ASP A 33 20.51 23.33 23.76
CA ASP A 33 19.38 24.26 23.96
C ASP A 33 19.78 25.74 23.88
N VAL A 34 21.08 26.04 23.80
CA VAL A 34 21.61 27.39 23.57
C VAL A 34 21.59 27.70 22.06
N PRO A 35 21.07 28.86 21.61
CA PRO A 35 21.15 29.25 20.21
C PRO A 35 22.59 29.21 19.67
N LEU A 36 22.80 28.62 18.49
CA LEU A 36 24.13 28.53 17.86
C LEU A 36 24.83 29.90 17.70
N ALA A 37 24.05 30.98 17.61
CA ALA A 37 24.53 32.35 17.61
C ALA A 37 25.37 32.72 18.86
N ASP A 38 25.08 32.08 19.99
CA ASP A 38 25.63 32.36 21.32
C ASP A 38 26.45 31.17 21.89
N ALA A 39 26.37 29.99 21.25
CA ALA A 39 27.02 28.75 21.68
C ALA A 39 28.53 28.75 21.37
N GLN A 40 29.34 29.14 22.35
CA GLN A 40 30.80 29.29 22.18
C GLN A 40 31.53 27.95 21.92
N PHE A 41 30.97 26.85 22.42
CA PHE A 41 31.52 25.49 22.37
C PHE A 41 31.06 24.67 21.15
N ILE A 42 30.21 25.19 20.25
CA ILE A 42 29.81 24.48 19.02
C ILE A 42 30.45 25.21 17.84
N GLN A 43 31.38 24.55 17.14
CA GLN A 43 32.15 25.17 16.07
C GLN A 43 32.26 24.26 14.83
N PRO A 44 32.42 24.83 13.63
CA PRO A 44 32.79 24.06 12.45
C PRO A 44 34.22 23.50 12.64
N LEU A 45 34.34 22.20 12.44
CA LEU A 45 35.58 21.45 12.50
C LEU A 45 36.11 21.22 11.07
N PRO A 46 37.43 21.00 10.89
CA PRO A 46 37.93 20.54 9.61
C PRO A 46 37.24 19.21 9.24
N PRO A 47 36.84 19.03 7.97
CA PRO A 47 36.31 17.76 7.51
C PRO A 47 37.38 16.67 7.67
N PRO A 48 36.98 15.38 7.82
CA PRO A 48 37.92 14.29 7.66
C PRO A 48 38.55 14.34 6.27
N ASP A 49 39.73 13.72 6.11
CA ASP A 49 40.42 13.68 4.82
C ASP A 49 39.48 13.25 3.70
N ARG A 50 39.48 13.98 2.58
CA ARG A 50 38.61 13.72 1.43
C ARG A 50 38.94 12.35 0.82
N LEU A 51 38.24 11.33 1.30
CA LEU A 51 38.00 10.13 0.52
C LEU A 51 37.37 10.55 -0.81
N LEU A 52 37.83 9.97 -1.91
CA LEU A 52 37.17 10.07 -3.21
C LEU A 52 35.87 9.26 -3.13
N LEU A 53 34.81 9.90 -2.65
CA LEU A 53 33.48 9.32 -2.60
C LEU A 53 32.88 9.31 -4.01
N GLU A 54 32.09 8.28 -4.30
CA GLU A 54 31.28 8.21 -5.52
C GLU A 54 30.22 9.33 -5.50
N GLU A 55 29.75 9.75 -6.67
CA GLU A 55 28.54 10.55 -6.78
C GLU A 55 27.31 9.74 -6.30
N PRO A 56 26.37 10.35 -5.56
CA PRO A 56 25.19 9.65 -5.09
C PRO A 56 24.24 9.27 -6.23
N CYS A 57 23.72 8.04 -6.20
CA CYS A 57 22.63 7.60 -7.07
C CYS A 57 21.30 7.65 -6.31
N PHE A 58 20.21 8.07 -6.97
CA PHE A 58 18.91 8.29 -6.33
C PHE A 58 17.78 7.42 -6.91
N LEU A 59 16.78 7.13 -6.09
CA LEU A 59 15.45 6.69 -6.48
C LEU A 59 14.48 7.86 -6.34
N ARG A 60 13.94 8.37 -7.44
CA ARG A 60 12.76 9.25 -7.42
C ARG A 60 11.53 8.41 -7.11
N ILE A 61 10.66 8.89 -6.21
CA ILE A 61 9.40 8.22 -5.86
C ILE A 61 8.26 8.84 -6.67
N ASP A 62 7.94 8.23 -7.81
CA ASP A 62 6.94 8.71 -8.77
C ASP A 62 5.50 8.51 -8.29
N ARG A 63 5.29 7.47 -7.47
CA ARG A 63 3.99 7.05 -6.97
C ARG A 63 4.13 6.26 -5.68
N ILE A 64 3.18 6.43 -4.76
CA ILE A 64 3.10 5.68 -3.50
C ILE A 64 1.83 4.82 -3.49
N GLY A 65 1.95 3.59 -2.99
CA GLY A 65 0.82 2.70 -2.75
C GLY A 65 -0.01 3.11 -1.53
N GLY A 66 -1.27 3.45 -1.72
CA GLY A 66 -2.20 3.82 -0.64
C GLY A 66 -3.03 2.63 -0.15
N SER A 67 -3.08 2.42 1.16
CA SER A 67 -4.05 1.50 1.78
C SER A 67 -5.44 2.15 1.82
N VAL A 68 -6.46 1.44 1.33
CA VAL A 68 -7.87 1.92 1.37
C VAL A 68 -8.37 2.09 2.82
N ASN A 69 -7.92 1.21 3.73
CA ASN A 69 -8.29 1.26 5.16
C ASN A 69 -7.31 2.09 6.01
N GLY A 70 -6.34 2.77 5.39
CA GLY A 70 -5.42 3.69 6.07
C GLY A 70 -4.42 3.05 7.05
N SER A 71 -4.33 1.72 7.14
CA SER A 71 -3.41 1.01 8.05
C SER A 71 -1.98 1.51 7.86
N PHE A 72 -1.36 1.95 8.97
CA PHE A 72 -0.04 2.57 8.97
C PHE A 72 1.09 1.57 9.13
N GLU A 73 0.85 0.51 9.90
CA GLU A 73 1.85 -0.48 10.26
C GLU A 73 2.49 -1.07 9.00
N ASN A 74 1.69 -1.47 8.00
CA ASN A 74 2.22 -2.01 6.74
C ASN A 74 3.19 -1.06 6.01
N ALA A 75 2.89 0.24 5.94
CA ALA A 75 3.71 1.23 5.24
C ALA A 75 4.99 1.57 6.02
N LEU A 76 4.89 1.74 7.34
CA LEU A 76 6.06 2.00 8.17
C LEU A 76 6.97 0.76 8.25
N THR A 77 6.41 -0.43 8.39
CA THR A 77 7.17 -1.70 8.41
C THR A 77 7.85 -1.95 7.07
N ALA A 78 7.22 -1.65 5.94
CA ALA A 78 7.87 -1.74 4.62
C ALA A 78 9.08 -0.79 4.51
N LEU A 79 8.98 0.45 5.01
CA LEU A 79 10.10 1.38 5.13
C LEU A 79 11.18 0.87 6.08
N GLN A 80 10.83 0.44 7.29
CA GLN A 80 11.78 -0.08 8.28
C GLN A 80 12.55 -1.30 7.76
N THR A 81 11.87 -2.24 7.09
CA THR A 81 12.50 -3.40 6.44
C THR A 81 13.45 -2.96 5.32
N THR A 82 13.04 -2.00 4.49
CA THR A 82 13.87 -1.45 3.40
C THR A 82 15.11 -0.72 3.95
N LEU A 83 14.94 0.11 4.98
CA LEU A 83 16.03 0.83 5.65
C LEU A 83 16.98 -0.14 6.36
N SER A 84 16.47 -1.20 7.01
CA SER A 84 17.31 -2.25 7.60
C SER A 84 18.19 -2.94 6.55
N ALA A 85 17.63 -3.25 5.37
CA ALA A 85 18.41 -3.76 4.24
C ALA A 85 19.46 -2.75 3.68
N CYS A 86 19.29 -1.45 3.93
CA CYS A 86 20.29 -0.43 3.62
C CYS A 86 21.45 -0.37 4.65
N HIS A 87 21.33 -1.01 5.83
CA HIS A 87 22.31 -0.92 6.91
C HIS A 87 23.60 -1.66 6.55
N ALA A 88 24.55 -0.93 5.96
CA ALA A 88 25.82 -1.46 5.51
C ALA A 88 27.00 -0.59 6.01
N PRO A 89 27.41 -0.76 7.28
CA PRO A 89 28.47 0.03 7.90
C PRO A 89 29.75 0.09 7.06
N LYS A 90 30.32 1.30 6.93
CA LYS A 90 31.54 1.59 6.15
C LYS A 90 31.42 1.32 4.63
N LYS A 91 30.25 0.94 4.10
CA LYS A 91 30.02 0.72 2.65
C LYS A 91 29.21 1.84 2.00
N TYR A 92 28.06 2.19 2.56
CA TYR A 92 27.11 3.13 1.97
C TYR A 92 26.66 4.21 2.96
N THR A 93 26.42 5.43 2.48
CA THR A 93 25.63 6.46 3.17
C THR A 93 24.23 6.51 2.57
N LEU A 94 23.20 6.57 3.40
CA LEU A 94 21.82 6.81 2.96
C LEU A 94 21.50 8.31 2.98
N ILE A 95 20.84 8.80 1.93
CA ILE A 95 20.40 10.18 1.77
C ILE A 95 18.90 10.14 1.48
N PHE A 96 18.08 10.91 2.18
CA PHE A 96 16.67 11.11 1.84
C PHE A 96 16.44 12.59 1.57
N LEU A 97 15.79 12.90 0.46
CA LEU A 97 15.54 14.26 -0.01
C LEU A 97 14.06 14.46 -0.26
N VAL A 98 13.58 15.64 0.08
CA VAL A 98 12.30 16.17 -0.37
C VAL A 98 12.54 17.59 -0.86
N THR A 99 12.42 17.82 -2.16
CA THR A 99 12.53 19.16 -2.77
C THR A 99 11.15 19.68 -3.12
N SER A 100 11.00 21.01 -3.09
CA SER A 100 9.83 21.70 -3.62
C SER A 100 10.25 23.04 -4.20
N ASP A 101 9.77 23.32 -5.41
CA ASP A 101 9.82 24.64 -6.05
C ASP A 101 8.76 25.62 -5.49
N GLY A 102 7.89 25.13 -4.59
CA GLY A 102 6.72 25.82 -4.05
C GLY A 102 5.39 25.38 -4.69
N HIS A 103 5.42 24.75 -5.86
CA HIS A 103 4.23 24.27 -6.58
C HIS A 103 4.11 22.75 -6.54
N GLU A 104 5.18 22.03 -6.89
CA GLU A 104 5.28 20.58 -6.80
C GLU A 104 6.26 20.15 -5.70
N ASN A 105 6.18 18.87 -5.30
CA ASN A 105 7.07 18.25 -4.33
C ASN A 105 7.63 16.98 -4.97
N HIS A 106 8.93 16.73 -4.80
CA HIS A 106 9.58 15.52 -5.28
C HIS A 106 10.34 14.86 -4.13
N ILE A 107 10.33 13.53 -4.10
CA ILE A 107 10.91 12.75 -3.01
C ILE A 107 11.93 11.78 -3.60
N TYR A 108 13.12 11.75 -3.02
CA TYR A 108 14.21 10.89 -3.45
C TYR A 108 14.82 10.12 -2.28
N LEU A 109 15.15 8.85 -2.52
CA LEU A 109 15.97 8.03 -1.64
C LEU A 109 17.29 7.75 -2.37
N GLY A 110 18.39 8.31 -1.88
CA GLY A 110 19.71 8.21 -2.48
C GLY A 110 20.69 7.40 -1.66
N ILE A 111 21.69 6.84 -2.35
CA ILE A 111 22.78 6.10 -1.75
C ILE A 111 24.10 6.53 -2.38
N ARG A 112 25.11 6.65 -1.53
CA ARG A 112 26.49 6.93 -1.92
C ARG A 112 27.44 5.89 -1.36
N SER A 113 28.31 5.34 -2.20
CA SER A 113 29.38 4.43 -1.79
C SER A 113 30.57 5.16 -1.16
N HIS A 114 31.16 4.51 -0.15
CA HIS A 114 32.47 4.87 0.38
C HIS A 114 33.63 4.20 -0.38
N ASN A 115 33.36 3.24 -1.28
CA ASN A 115 34.36 2.56 -2.10
C ASN A 115 33.77 2.06 -3.43
N TYR A 116 33.84 2.91 -4.45
CA TYR A 116 33.29 2.65 -5.78
C TYR A 116 33.73 1.32 -6.40
N SER A 117 35.03 0.98 -6.32
CA SER A 117 35.58 -0.20 -7.03
C SER A 117 35.11 -1.55 -6.48
N GLN A 118 34.46 -1.56 -5.32
CA GLN A 118 33.94 -2.78 -4.69
C GLN A 118 32.41 -2.77 -4.52
N TYR A 119 31.81 -1.57 -4.44
CA TYR A 119 30.41 -1.38 -4.06
C TYR A 119 29.78 -0.24 -4.88
N PRO A 120 29.39 -0.45 -6.16
CA PRO A 120 28.80 0.59 -6.99
C PRO A 120 27.43 1.05 -6.47
N SER A 121 27.20 2.35 -6.35
CA SER A 121 25.92 2.89 -5.85
C SER A 121 24.75 2.51 -6.75
N ILE A 122 24.98 2.45 -8.07
CA ILE A 122 23.94 2.23 -9.09
C ILE A 122 23.29 0.84 -9.07
N ASP A 123 23.98 -0.20 -8.61
CA ASP A 123 23.42 -1.56 -8.54
C ASP A 123 22.69 -1.79 -7.22
N PHE A 124 23.24 -1.26 -6.12
CA PHE A 124 22.61 -1.34 -4.82
C PHE A 124 21.30 -0.53 -4.76
N ILE A 125 21.27 0.66 -5.38
CA ILE A 125 20.07 1.49 -5.45
C ILE A 125 18.94 0.83 -6.26
N LYS A 126 19.25 0.15 -7.38
CA LYS A 126 18.28 -0.64 -8.17
C LYS A 126 17.68 -1.77 -7.34
N ASN A 127 18.50 -2.51 -6.60
CA ASN A 127 18.04 -3.60 -5.74
C ASN A 127 17.12 -3.10 -4.63
N ILE A 128 17.44 -1.95 -4.02
CA ILE A 128 16.58 -1.31 -3.02
C ILE A 128 15.28 -0.79 -3.63
N GLY A 129 15.30 -0.26 -4.86
CA GLY A 129 14.10 0.14 -5.58
C GLY A 129 13.16 -1.03 -5.85
N ASN A 130 13.70 -2.19 -6.26
CA ASN A 130 12.93 -3.42 -6.43
C ASN A 130 12.38 -3.95 -5.09
N PHE A 131 13.20 -3.92 -4.03
CA PHE A 131 12.79 -4.37 -2.70
C PHE A 131 11.70 -3.49 -2.07
N LEU A 132 11.79 -2.17 -2.25
CA LEU A 132 10.75 -1.22 -1.81
C LEU A 132 9.42 -1.45 -2.55
N GLN A 133 9.46 -1.67 -3.87
CA GLN A 133 8.26 -1.99 -4.65
C GLN A 133 7.63 -3.33 -4.24
N GLY A 134 8.43 -4.35 -3.94
CA GLY A 134 7.95 -5.64 -3.44
C GLY A 134 7.34 -5.59 -2.03
N ASN A 135 7.96 -4.84 -1.11
CA ASN A 135 7.46 -4.68 0.26
C ASN A 135 6.28 -3.69 0.36
N TRP A 136 6.17 -2.74 -0.57
CA TRP A 136 5.12 -1.73 -0.60
C TRP A 136 4.43 -1.69 -1.97
N PRO A 137 3.50 -2.63 -2.23
CA PRO A 137 2.82 -2.76 -3.53
C PRO A 137 2.25 -1.45 -4.06
N GLY A 138 2.32 -1.26 -5.38
CA GLY A 138 1.83 -0.08 -6.09
C GLY A 138 2.68 1.19 -5.96
N THR A 139 3.66 1.21 -5.07
CA THR A 139 4.75 2.19 -5.11
C THR A 139 5.50 2.05 -6.45
N LYS A 140 5.94 3.16 -7.04
CA LYS A 140 6.76 3.19 -8.26
C LYS A 140 7.95 4.10 -8.03
N VAL A 141 9.13 3.61 -8.36
CA VAL A 141 10.37 4.39 -8.31
C VAL A 141 11.12 4.33 -9.64
N SER A 142 11.82 5.42 -9.95
CA SER A 142 12.73 5.56 -11.09
C SER A 142 14.14 5.87 -10.57
N VAL A 143 15.17 5.36 -11.26
CA VAL A 143 16.57 5.57 -10.87
C VAL A 143 17.10 6.81 -11.57
N CYS A 144 17.64 7.76 -10.80
CA CYS A 144 18.22 9.02 -11.27
C CYS A 144 19.70 9.13 -10.84
N THR A 145 20.48 9.89 -11.60
CA THR A 145 21.90 10.22 -11.34
C THR A 145 22.10 11.74 -11.46
N GLU A 146 23.26 12.27 -11.11
CA GLU A 146 23.54 13.72 -11.31
C GLU A 146 23.52 14.16 -12.79
N GLU A 147 23.70 13.21 -13.72
CA GLU A 147 23.59 13.44 -15.18
C GLU A 147 22.14 13.51 -15.69
N ASP A 148 21.15 13.10 -14.89
CA ASP A 148 19.73 13.17 -15.26
C ASP A 148 19.30 14.65 -15.28
N PRO A 149 18.89 15.22 -16.43
CA PRO A 149 18.54 16.64 -16.52
C PRO A 149 17.39 17.02 -15.60
N VAL A 150 16.48 16.08 -15.31
CA VAL A 150 15.33 16.32 -14.44
C VAL A 150 15.78 16.40 -12.98
N PHE A 151 16.69 15.52 -12.54
CA PHE A 151 17.28 15.61 -11.21
C PHE A 151 18.17 16.85 -11.06
N ALA A 152 18.89 17.24 -12.12
CA ALA A 152 19.72 18.43 -12.12
C ALA A 152 18.90 19.73 -11.93
N GLU A 153 17.73 19.83 -12.55
CA GLU A 153 16.79 20.96 -12.38
C GLU A 153 16.06 20.89 -11.03
N GLU A 154 15.44 19.74 -10.69
CA GLU A 154 14.60 19.57 -9.49
C GLU A 154 15.38 19.59 -8.16
N VAL A 155 16.70 19.34 -8.18
CA VAL A 155 17.52 19.18 -6.97
C VAL A 155 18.82 19.99 -7.04
N LEU A 156 19.70 19.73 -8.03
CA LEU A 156 21.06 20.30 -8.03
C LEU A 156 21.04 21.82 -8.22
N GLN A 157 20.18 22.34 -9.11
CA GLN A 157 20.04 23.78 -9.34
C GLN A 157 19.56 24.50 -8.07
N GLN A 158 18.48 24.03 -7.45
CA GLN A 158 17.92 24.61 -6.21
C GLN A 158 18.97 24.67 -5.09
N LEU A 159 19.71 23.58 -4.88
CA LEU A 159 20.81 23.51 -3.90
C LEU A 159 22.00 24.42 -4.25
N ARG A 160 22.26 24.69 -5.53
CA ARG A 160 23.42 25.48 -6.00
C ARG A 160 23.16 26.99 -6.00
N SER A 161 21.99 27.46 -6.48
CA SER A 161 21.71 28.90 -6.68
C SER A 161 20.83 29.55 -5.60
N ASP A 162 19.77 28.88 -5.16
CA ASP A 162 18.60 29.56 -4.57
C ASP A 162 18.52 29.43 -3.05
N LEU A 163 18.95 28.30 -2.51
CA LEU A 163 18.89 27.99 -1.09
C LEU A 163 20.11 28.56 -0.36
N ARG A 164 19.88 29.42 0.64
CA ARG A 164 20.94 30.16 1.37
C ARG A 164 20.85 30.11 2.89
N ASN A 165 19.73 29.62 3.42
CA ASN A 165 19.49 29.49 4.85
C ASN A 165 19.28 28.02 5.13
N ALA A 166 19.91 27.51 6.17
CA ALA A 166 19.80 26.11 6.56
C ALA A 166 19.58 25.98 8.05
N ILE A 167 18.81 24.97 8.43
CA ILE A 167 18.52 24.59 9.80
C ILE A 167 18.86 23.13 9.98
N ALA A 168 19.55 22.79 11.07
CA ALA A 168 19.70 21.41 11.51
C ALA A 168 18.66 21.04 12.57
N LEU A 169 18.23 19.78 12.58
CA LEU A 169 17.41 19.21 13.64
C LEU A 169 18.20 18.09 14.35
N THR A 170 18.14 18.09 15.69
CA THR A 170 18.76 17.06 16.54
C THR A 170 17.78 16.61 17.61
N GLY A 171 17.79 15.33 17.96
CA GLY A 171 16.94 14.73 19.00
C GLY A 171 16.28 13.45 18.50
N ILE A 172 15.58 12.74 19.40
CA ILE A 172 15.01 11.43 19.11
C ILE A 172 13.51 11.57 18.77
N PRO A 173 13.08 11.27 17.54
CA PRO A 173 11.68 11.35 17.15
C PRO A 173 10.85 10.25 17.81
N SER A 174 9.58 10.52 18.12
CA SER A 174 8.68 9.47 18.64
C SER A 174 7.21 9.73 18.35
N LEU A 175 6.39 8.68 18.52
CA LEU A 175 4.95 8.71 18.25
C LEU A 175 4.16 9.40 19.38
N LYS A 176 2.91 9.79 19.09
CA LYS A 176 1.95 10.32 20.08
C LYS A 176 0.92 9.24 20.41
N HIS A 177 0.44 9.19 21.64
CA HIS A 177 -0.34 8.04 22.14
C HIS A 177 -1.72 7.87 21.49
N SER A 178 -2.26 8.92 20.87
CA SER A 178 -3.55 8.93 20.17
C SER A 178 -3.59 8.09 18.88
N ASP A 179 -2.45 7.58 18.44
CA ASP A 179 -2.22 7.29 17.02
C ASP A 179 -2.42 5.81 16.65
N HIS A 180 -2.74 4.96 17.62
CA HIS A 180 -2.98 3.52 17.46
C HIS A 180 -4.12 3.17 16.49
N THR A 181 -4.94 4.14 16.06
CA THR A 181 -5.97 3.96 15.02
C THR A 181 -5.76 4.82 13.77
N GLY A 182 -4.72 5.66 13.71
CA GLY A 182 -4.53 6.57 12.57
C GLY A 182 -3.41 7.60 12.72
N TYR A 183 -2.22 7.23 12.26
CA TYR A 183 -1.00 8.04 12.32
C TYR A 183 -1.14 9.49 11.78
N PRO A 184 -0.90 10.53 12.61
CA PRO A 184 -1.05 11.95 12.27
C PRO A 184 0.29 12.69 12.05
N GLN A 185 1.44 11.99 11.97
CA GLN A 185 2.77 12.61 11.79
C GLN A 185 3.37 12.40 10.39
N THR A 186 2.54 12.27 9.34
CA THR A 186 3.06 12.01 7.99
C THR A 186 3.50 13.24 7.24
N LEU A 187 4.46 13.04 6.33
CA LEU A 187 5.07 14.07 5.51
C LEU A 187 4.03 14.93 4.75
N ASP A 188 2.89 14.37 4.32
CA ASP A 188 1.83 15.14 3.65
C ASP A 188 1.31 16.34 4.47
N ARG A 189 1.35 16.29 5.81
CA ARG A 189 1.00 17.44 6.65
C ARG A 189 2.05 18.54 6.63
N PHE A 190 3.34 18.17 6.55
CA PHE A 190 4.45 19.11 6.40
C PHE A 190 4.39 19.79 5.03
N LEU A 191 4.28 19.01 3.94
CA LEU A 191 4.25 19.53 2.56
C LEU A 191 3.05 20.47 2.33
N ARG A 192 1.88 20.15 2.91
CA ARG A 192 0.70 21.03 2.87
C ARG A 192 0.89 22.34 3.66
N GLY A 193 1.76 22.35 4.67
CA GLY A 193 2.13 23.56 5.41
C GLY A 193 3.14 24.46 4.69
N PHE A 194 3.62 24.03 3.52
CA PHE A 194 4.68 24.66 2.71
C PHE A 194 4.26 24.94 1.25
N GLN A 195 2.95 24.98 0.97
CA GLN A 195 2.45 25.43 -0.33
C GLN A 195 2.98 26.85 -0.66
N GLU A 196 3.43 27.04 -1.90
CA GLU A 196 4.03 28.27 -2.44
C GLU A 196 5.38 28.69 -1.81
N LEU A 197 6.00 27.82 -0.99
CA LEU A 197 7.27 28.10 -0.32
C LEU A 197 8.35 27.09 -0.75
N PRO A 198 9.38 27.47 -1.53
CA PRO A 198 10.42 26.54 -1.96
C PRO A 198 11.34 26.16 -0.81
N PHE A 199 11.61 24.85 -0.68
CA PHE A 199 12.47 24.30 0.37
C PHE A 199 13.15 22.99 -0.08
N THR A 200 14.17 22.57 0.66
CA THR A 200 14.71 21.21 0.58
C THR A 200 14.86 20.63 1.98
N TYR A 201 14.16 19.53 2.26
CA TYR A 201 14.35 18.71 3.46
C TYR A 201 15.29 17.56 3.13
N MET A 202 16.33 17.38 3.94
CA MET A 202 17.44 16.46 3.68
C MET A 202 17.80 15.69 4.96
N VAL A 203 17.78 14.36 4.89
CA VAL A 203 18.24 13.47 5.96
C VAL A 203 19.44 12.68 5.44
N ILE A 204 20.59 12.78 6.12
CA ILE A 204 21.80 12.04 5.78
C ILE A 204 22.07 11.06 6.93
N ALA A 205 21.96 9.77 6.67
CA ALA A 205 22.11 8.70 7.65
C ALA A 205 23.32 7.82 7.31
N GLU A 206 24.31 7.83 8.20
CA GLU A 206 25.52 7.02 8.09
C GLU A 206 25.38 5.74 8.95
N PRO A 207 25.45 4.53 8.39
CA PRO A 207 25.28 3.30 9.15
C PRO A 207 26.46 3.10 10.12
N MET A 208 26.15 3.03 11.41
CA MET A 208 27.11 2.77 12.48
C MET A 208 27.44 1.29 12.54
N GLY A 209 28.73 0.97 12.66
CA GLY A 209 29.18 -0.41 12.88
C GLY A 209 28.88 -0.88 14.29
N THR A 210 28.79 -2.20 14.45
CA THR A 210 28.59 -2.90 15.73
C THR A 210 29.63 -2.48 16.77
N ASP A 211 30.87 -2.27 16.33
CA ASP A 211 32.00 -1.74 17.11
C ASP A 211 31.66 -0.44 17.84
N LYS A 212 31.02 0.52 17.16
CA LYS A 212 30.60 1.80 17.75
C LYS A 212 29.40 1.66 18.68
N VAL A 213 28.49 0.72 18.42
CA VAL A 213 27.30 0.50 19.26
C VAL A 213 27.69 -0.19 20.57
N GLU A 214 28.63 -1.13 20.51
CA GLU A 214 29.21 -1.80 21.69
C GLU A 214 29.97 -0.82 22.60
N ASP A 215 30.78 0.11 22.05
CA ASP A 215 31.46 1.16 22.84
C ASP A 215 30.45 2.06 23.58
N ILE A 216 29.38 2.50 22.90
CA ILE A 216 28.30 3.28 23.51
C ILE A 216 27.64 2.50 24.65
N LEU A 217 27.32 1.22 24.44
CA LEU A 217 26.68 0.38 25.47
C LEU A 217 27.61 0.08 26.65
N LEU A 218 28.90 -0.15 26.41
CA LEU A 218 29.90 -0.33 27.46
C LEU A 218 29.98 0.93 28.33
N ARG A 219 30.12 2.12 27.71
CA ARG A 219 30.13 3.42 28.41
C ARG A 219 28.85 3.67 29.19
N CYS A 220 27.67 3.37 28.61
CA CYS A 220 26.40 3.47 29.32
C CYS A 220 26.37 2.59 30.58
N ARG A 221 26.85 1.34 30.49
CA ARG A 221 26.87 0.39 31.61
C ARG A 221 27.91 0.77 32.69
N GLU A 222 29.09 1.23 32.30
CA GLU A 222 30.08 1.78 33.25
C GLU A 222 29.55 3.02 33.98
N LEU A 223 28.98 3.98 33.23
CA LEU A 223 28.36 5.17 33.81
C LEU A 223 27.19 4.81 34.73
N LEU A 224 26.38 3.81 34.37
CA LEU A 224 25.27 3.32 35.21
C LEU A 224 25.79 2.80 36.55
N SER A 225 26.85 1.99 36.55
CA SER A 225 27.50 1.51 37.78
C SER A 225 28.07 2.65 38.64
N HIS A 226 28.68 3.67 38.02
CA HIS A 226 29.18 4.85 38.74
C HIS A 226 28.05 5.72 39.32
N VAL A 227 26.95 5.91 38.57
CA VAL A 227 25.77 6.68 39.03
C VAL A 227 25.05 5.95 40.15
N TYR A 228 24.93 4.62 40.08
CA TYR A 228 24.28 3.82 41.11
C TYR A 228 24.91 4.05 42.50
N ALA A 229 26.24 4.11 42.58
CA ALA A 229 26.98 4.44 43.81
C ALA A 229 26.72 5.87 44.35
N LEU A 230 26.14 6.77 43.54
CA LEU A 230 25.76 8.12 43.94
C LEU A 230 24.27 8.26 44.29
N THR A 231 23.44 7.23 44.07
CA THR A 231 21.98 7.28 44.32
C THR A 231 21.62 7.35 45.80
N LYS A 232 22.38 6.66 46.65
CA LYS A 232 22.13 6.51 48.08
C LYS A 232 23.43 6.68 48.87
N ILE A 233 23.43 7.64 49.78
CA ILE A 233 24.54 7.89 50.72
C ILE A 233 24.01 7.61 52.13
N THR A 234 24.48 6.54 52.76
CA THR A 234 24.12 6.19 54.14
C THR A 234 25.26 6.56 55.09
N GLN A 235 24.93 7.21 56.20
CA GLN A 235 25.83 7.47 57.32
C GLN A 235 25.25 6.84 58.58
N THR A 236 26.06 6.03 59.27
CA THR A 236 25.74 5.49 60.60
C THR A 236 26.64 6.16 61.62
N LEU A 237 26.06 6.89 62.56
CA LEU A 237 26.76 7.46 63.71
C LEU A 237 26.48 6.59 64.92
N THR A 238 27.51 5.92 65.46
CA THR A 238 27.38 5.02 66.62
C THR A 238 28.10 5.65 67.81
N THR A 239 27.36 5.98 68.86
CA THR A 239 27.90 6.43 70.14
C THR A 239 27.70 5.34 71.18
N THR A 240 28.81 4.80 71.67
CA THR A 240 28.82 3.73 72.68
C THR A 240 29.45 4.28 73.96
N GLU A 241 28.68 4.33 75.04
CA GLU A 241 29.20 4.57 76.38
C GLU A 241 29.19 3.27 77.18
N GLY A 242 30.33 2.95 77.78
CA GLY A 242 30.52 1.75 78.59
C GLY A 242 31.36 2.07 79.82
N SER A 243 30.87 1.64 80.99
CA SER A 243 31.62 1.68 82.23
C SER A 243 32.00 0.27 82.64
N SER A 244 33.28 0.05 82.94
CA SER A 244 33.79 -1.21 83.49
C SER A 244 34.55 -0.93 84.77
N GLN A 245 34.23 -1.68 85.83
CA GLN A 245 35.06 -1.77 87.04
C GLN A 245 35.59 -3.20 87.18
N SER A 246 36.88 -3.30 87.46
CA SER A 246 37.59 -4.55 87.74
C SER A 246 38.62 -4.31 88.83
N GLN A 247 38.75 -5.24 89.79
CA GLN A 247 39.84 -5.27 90.76
C GLN A 247 40.49 -6.66 90.74
N GLY A 248 41.82 -6.72 90.87
CA GLY A 248 42.61 -7.97 90.85
C GLY A 248 44.10 -7.70 91.08
N TRP A 249 44.85 -8.71 91.56
CA TRP A 249 46.26 -8.57 91.98
C TRP A 249 47.04 -9.87 91.70
N THR A 250 48.25 -9.85 91.10
CA THR A 250 49.05 -11.07 90.78
C THR A 250 50.54 -10.75 90.49
N ALA A 251 51.47 -11.74 90.60
CA ALA A 251 52.91 -11.56 90.32
C ALA A 251 53.72 -12.84 89.90
N SER A 252 54.78 -12.65 89.10
CA SER A 252 55.89 -13.59 88.69
C SER A 252 55.69 -14.56 87.47
N LYS A 253 56.76 -15.25 86.98
CA LYS A 253 57.16 -15.25 85.53
C LYS A 253 57.84 -16.53 84.92
N SER A 254 57.62 -16.78 83.59
CA SER A 254 58.47 -17.50 82.55
C SER A 254 58.49 -19.05 82.46
N GLN A 255 58.67 -19.77 81.32
CA GLN A 255 58.50 -19.62 79.83
C GLN A 255 58.79 -21.00 79.12
N GLY A 256 58.23 -21.29 77.92
CA GLY A 256 58.59 -22.44 77.03
C GLY A 256 57.59 -22.81 75.90
N LYS A 257 58.00 -22.84 74.61
CA LYS A 257 57.21 -22.54 73.37
C LYS A 257 56.74 -23.70 72.44
N SER A 258 55.55 -23.54 71.82
CA SER A 258 55.14 -24.23 70.58
C SER A 258 54.28 -23.35 69.65
N ILE A 259 54.25 -23.65 68.33
CA ILE A 259 53.76 -22.77 67.23
C ILE A 259 52.77 -23.51 66.32
N GLY A 260 51.72 -22.82 65.88
CA GLY A 260 50.83 -23.24 64.77
C GLY A 260 50.37 -22.02 63.94
N THR A 261 50.19 -22.20 62.62
CA THR A 261 49.85 -21.12 61.67
C THR A 261 48.61 -21.45 60.85
N THR A 262 47.72 -20.47 60.69
CA THR A 262 46.53 -20.54 59.82
C THR A 262 46.43 -19.23 59.05
N SER A 263 46.05 -19.29 57.76
CA SER A 263 45.91 -18.12 56.89
C SER A 263 44.47 -17.96 56.41
N SER A 264 43.98 -16.72 56.35
CA SER A 264 42.67 -16.36 55.81
C SER A 264 42.78 -15.08 54.99
N GLU A 265 42.19 -15.07 53.79
CA GLU A 265 42.09 -13.89 52.93
C GLU A 265 40.67 -13.31 53.01
N GLU A 266 40.54 -12.04 53.38
CA GLU A 266 39.32 -11.25 53.19
C GLU A 266 39.65 -9.92 52.50
N ALA A 267 38.78 -9.50 51.58
CA ALA A 267 38.97 -8.32 50.76
C ALA A 267 37.76 -7.38 50.83
N THR A 268 37.86 -6.30 51.61
CA THR A 268 36.81 -5.28 51.75
C THR A 268 37.37 -3.89 51.43
N ARG A 269 36.69 -3.13 50.55
CA ARG A 269 37.14 -1.81 50.07
C ARG A 269 36.23 -0.66 50.53
N PRO A 270 36.68 0.21 51.46
CA PRO A 270 36.15 1.55 51.62
C PRO A 270 36.99 2.55 50.79
N GLY A 271 36.64 2.74 49.52
CA GLY A 271 37.38 3.64 48.61
C GLY A 271 36.88 5.09 48.69
N GLY A 272 37.44 5.91 49.59
CA GLY A 272 37.05 7.32 49.70
C GLY A 272 37.85 8.17 50.68
N ALA A 273 39.07 8.58 50.30
CA ALA A 273 39.89 9.51 51.08
C ALA A 273 40.58 10.62 50.25
N ASP A 274 41.24 10.27 49.12
CA ASP A 274 42.13 11.24 48.42
C ASP A 274 41.51 12.03 47.25
N TYR A 275 40.28 11.73 46.82
CA TYR A 275 39.69 12.36 45.62
C TYR A 275 39.30 13.85 45.77
N ASN A 276 39.08 14.34 46.99
CA ASN A 276 38.46 15.66 47.21
C ASN A 276 39.44 16.85 47.16
N ARG A 277 40.75 16.65 47.35
CA ARG A 277 41.67 17.78 47.63
C ARG A 277 42.11 18.57 46.39
N ASP A 278 42.16 17.93 45.22
CA ASP A 278 42.53 18.61 43.96
C ASP A 278 41.29 19.08 43.17
N LEU A 279 40.13 18.42 43.32
CA LEU A 279 38.87 18.88 42.72
C LEU A 279 38.49 20.29 43.22
N LEU A 280 38.69 20.56 44.51
CA LEU A 280 38.35 21.83 45.14
C LEU A 280 39.21 23.00 44.64
N LYS A 281 40.48 22.74 44.27
CA LYS A 281 41.39 23.77 43.74
C LYS A 281 41.02 24.23 42.33
N GLY A 282 40.49 23.34 41.50
CA GLY A 282 40.01 23.68 40.16
C GLY A 282 38.68 24.45 40.14
N LEU A 283 37.87 24.31 41.18
CA LEU A 283 36.55 24.97 41.31
C LEU A 283 36.58 26.32 42.06
N GLY A 284 37.71 26.67 42.67
CA GLY A 284 37.81 27.67 43.75
C GLY A 284 37.66 29.17 43.40
N LEU A 285 37.17 29.54 42.21
CA LEU A 285 37.13 30.96 41.79
C LEU A 285 35.93 31.42 40.95
N ALA A 286 34.90 30.59 40.76
CA ALA A 286 33.76 30.92 39.87
C ALA A 286 32.35 30.58 40.41
N ALA A 287 32.21 30.30 41.72
CA ALA A 287 30.95 29.86 42.34
C ALA A 287 30.33 30.86 43.35
N LEU A 288 30.85 32.08 43.44
CA LEU A 288 30.35 33.15 44.33
C LEU A 288 29.96 34.39 43.53
N GLY A 289 28.76 34.38 42.94
CA GLY A 289 28.20 35.59 42.32
C GLY A 289 27.10 35.38 41.28
N THR A 290 25.87 35.77 41.65
CA THR A 290 24.69 35.99 40.79
C THR A 290 24.00 34.77 40.16
N ALA A 291 22.67 34.82 40.15
CA ALA A 291 21.82 33.72 39.69
C ALA A 291 21.62 33.73 38.17
N LYS A 292 22.16 32.71 37.48
CA LYS A 292 21.62 32.09 36.26
C LYS A 292 22.26 30.70 36.07
N ARG A 293 21.63 29.85 35.24
CA ARG A 293 21.95 28.42 35.07
C ARG A 293 23.40 28.19 34.61
N PHE A 294 23.92 26.98 34.88
CA PHE A 294 25.24 26.44 34.47
C PHE A 294 25.89 27.19 33.29
N SER A 295 27.04 27.81 33.53
CA SER A 295 27.78 28.53 32.48
C SER A 295 28.52 27.56 31.53
N PRO A 296 28.88 28.00 30.31
CA PRO A 296 29.70 27.21 29.38
C PRO A 296 31.03 26.71 29.99
N LEU A 297 31.64 27.50 30.88
CA LEU A 297 32.84 27.11 31.63
C LEU A 297 32.56 25.94 32.59
N GLY A 298 31.39 25.95 33.25
CA GLY A 298 30.93 24.86 34.11
C GLY A 298 30.68 23.56 33.35
N PHE A 299 30.22 23.62 32.09
CA PHE A 299 30.09 22.44 31.24
C PHE A 299 31.45 21.79 30.93
N ALA A 300 32.43 22.57 30.46
CA ALA A 300 33.75 22.04 30.14
C ALA A 300 34.48 21.46 31.37
N ALA A 301 34.41 22.16 32.52
CA ALA A 301 34.99 21.68 33.78
C ALA A 301 34.31 20.42 34.30
N ALA A 302 32.98 20.34 34.24
CA ALA A 302 32.24 19.18 34.74
C ALA A 302 32.32 17.96 33.81
N LEU A 303 32.41 18.16 32.49
CA LEU A 303 32.72 17.07 31.57
C LEU A 303 34.16 16.58 31.77
N GLY A 304 35.10 17.49 32.02
CA GLY A 304 36.46 17.15 32.43
C GLY A 304 36.48 16.20 33.64
N ALA A 305 35.73 16.52 34.70
CA ALA A 305 35.64 15.68 35.90
C ALA A 305 35.01 14.29 35.65
N VAL A 306 34.17 14.13 34.62
CA VAL A 306 33.60 12.84 34.19
C VAL A 306 34.55 12.07 33.26
N LEU A 307 35.33 12.78 32.44
CA LEU A 307 36.24 12.22 31.43
C LEU A 307 37.67 11.98 31.93
N THR A 308 38.08 12.51 33.09
CA THR A 308 39.43 12.30 33.64
C THR A 308 39.64 10.85 34.11
N ARG A 309 39.95 9.97 33.16
CA ARG A 309 40.60 8.67 33.41
C ARG A 309 41.88 8.58 32.57
N ASN A 310 42.87 7.87 33.09
CA ASN A 310 44.13 7.47 32.43
C ASN A 310 45.24 8.53 32.25
N LYS A 311 45.89 8.91 33.36
CA LYS A 311 47.37 8.93 33.40
C LYS A 311 47.87 8.02 34.52
N LYS A 312 48.37 6.83 34.13
CA LYS A 312 49.15 5.84 34.89
C LYS A 312 49.13 5.97 36.42
N SER A 313 48.22 5.24 37.06
CA SER A 313 48.48 4.68 38.39
C SER A 313 48.78 3.20 38.24
N TYR A 314 49.96 2.78 38.68
CA TYR A 314 50.28 1.37 38.89
C TYR A 314 49.31 0.78 39.93
N PRO A 315 48.98 -0.52 39.88
CA PRO A 315 48.20 -1.16 40.92
C PRO A 315 49.02 -1.20 42.21
N ASP A 316 48.80 -0.25 43.11
CA ASP A 316 49.52 -0.20 44.38
C ASP A 316 48.96 -1.28 45.31
N ARG A 317 49.59 -2.45 45.23
CA ARG A 317 49.19 -3.70 45.87
C ARG A 317 49.55 -3.66 47.35
N ARG A 318 48.69 -3.05 48.18
CA ARG A 318 48.74 -3.29 49.62
C ARG A 318 48.22 -4.70 49.93
N ILE A 319 49.15 -5.63 50.03
CA ILE A 319 48.94 -6.91 50.73
C ILE A 319 49.00 -6.60 52.23
N THR A 320 47.97 -6.97 52.98
CA THR A 320 48.05 -7.03 54.44
C THR A 320 48.23 -8.49 54.83
N ASN A 321 49.48 -8.95 54.95
CA ASN A 321 49.76 -10.27 55.51
C ASN A 321 49.58 -10.23 57.04
N SER A 322 48.44 -10.71 57.55
CA SER A 322 48.29 -11.00 58.97
C SER A 322 48.75 -12.44 59.25
N ILE A 323 50.03 -12.60 59.59
CA ILE A 323 50.53 -13.86 60.16
C ILE A 323 50.19 -13.83 61.65
N ILE A 324 49.30 -14.73 62.09
CA ILE A 324 49.04 -14.95 63.52
C ILE A 324 50.00 -16.05 64.00
N GLU A 325 51.11 -15.64 64.62
CA GLU A 325 51.94 -16.56 65.40
C GLU A 325 51.31 -16.78 66.79
N THR A 326 50.69 -17.94 66.99
CA THR A 326 50.24 -18.34 68.33
C THR A 326 51.41 -19.04 69.02
N ASN A 327 51.98 -18.40 70.04
CA ASN A 327 53.02 -19.00 70.90
C ASN A 327 52.38 -19.44 72.22
N SER A 328 52.14 -20.74 72.39
CA SER A 328 51.70 -21.30 73.68
C SER A 328 52.91 -21.61 74.56
N GLU A 329 52.87 -21.13 75.81
CA GLU A 329 53.85 -21.45 76.84
C GLU A 329 53.18 -21.69 78.21
N THR A 330 53.56 -22.78 78.88
CA THR A 330 53.11 -23.19 80.23
C THR A 330 54.37 -23.56 81.02
N MET A 331 54.65 -23.07 82.23
CA MET A 331 54.03 -23.32 83.56
C MET A 331 54.74 -22.40 84.59
N THR A 332 54.31 -22.06 85.83
CA THR A 332 53.01 -21.82 86.53
C THR A 332 53.43 -21.14 87.87
N PHE A 333 52.85 -20.03 88.35
CA PHE A 333 51.76 -20.01 89.36
C PHE A 333 51.38 -18.58 89.79
N GLY A 334 50.16 -18.40 90.28
CA GLY A 334 49.68 -17.20 91.01
C GLY A 334 48.16 -17.19 91.08
N LEU A 335 47.56 -17.07 92.29
CA LEU A 335 46.10 -17.05 92.45
C LEU A 335 45.52 -15.68 92.01
N SER A 336 44.41 -15.69 91.27
CA SER A 336 43.62 -14.49 90.98
C SER A 336 42.14 -14.86 90.86
N GLU A 337 41.29 -14.18 91.62
CA GLU A 337 39.84 -14.22 91.48
C GLU A 337 39.39 -12.86 90.94
N THR A 338 38.45 -12.84 89.98
CA THR A 338 38.06 -11.59 89.31
C THR A 338 36.59 -11.65 88.91
N SER A 339 35.79 -10.76 89.49
CA SER A 339 34.41 -10.52 89.07
C SER A 339 34.33 -9.23 88.27
N THR A 340 33.61 -9.26 87.15
CA THR A 340 33.40 -8.11 86.26
C THR A 340 31.93 -8.02 85.88
N LEU A 341 31.37 -6.81 85.96
CA LEU A 341 30.00 -6.52 85.57
C LEU A 341 30.03 -5.39 84.55
N ASN A 342 29.64 -5.68 83.32
CA ASN A 342 29.67 -4.74 82.21
C ASN A 342 28.24 -4.25 81.91
N GLN A 343 28.05 -2.93 81.89
CA GLN A 343 26.88 -2.30 81.27
C GLN A 343 27.36 -1.39 80.15
N SER A 344 26.73 -1.51 78.99
CA SER A 344 27.02 -0.70 77.80
C SER A 344 25.72 -0.26 77.16
N ALA A 345 25.55 1.04 76.96
CA ALA A 345 24.49 1.61 76.14
C ALA A 345 25.10 2.08 74.82
N ALA A 346 24.47 1.68 73.72
CA ALA A 346 24.86 2.09 72.37
C ALA A 346 23.65 2.75 71.70
N GLU A 347 23.82 4.01 71.31
CA GLU A 347 22.85 4.73 70.50
C GLU A 347 23.40 4.85 69.07
N ALA A 348 22.58 4.49 68.08
CA ALA A 348 22.99 4.43 66.68
C ALA A 348 22.02 5.24 65.82
N LEU A 349 22.48 6.38 65.32
CA LEU A 349 21.72 7.23 64.40
C LEU A 349 22.13 6.91 62.96
N GLY A 350 21.24 6.22 62.23
CA GLY A 350 21.35 6.02 60.80
C GLY A 350 20.64 7.13 60.02
N GLN A 351 21.37 7.84 59.15
CA GLN A 351 20.80 8.80 58.21
C GLN A 351 21.05 8.36 56.77
N GLU A 352 20.02 8.40 55.94
CA GLU A 352 20.09 8.05 54.52
C GLU A 352 19.74 9.27 53.66
N TYR A 353 20.64 9.63 52.75
CA TYR A 353 20.42 10.66 51.75
C TYR A 353 20.18 10.03 50.37
N ILE A 354 19.08 10.40 49.73
CA ILE A 354 18.71 9.94 48.38
C ILE A 354 18.98 11.07 47.38
N ASN A 355 19.82 10.79 46.39
CA ASN A 355 20.13 11.72 45.32
C ASN A 355 19.17 11.51 44.14
N ALA A 356 18.08 12.27 44.10
CA ALA A 356 17.08 12.20 43.04
C ALA A 356 17.65 12.54 41.63
N HIS A 357 18.73 13.32 41.55
CA HIS A 357 19.42 13.57 40.28
C HIS A 357 20.16 12.32 39.78
N ALA A 358 20.82 11.58 40.67
CA ALA A 358 21.45 10.30 40.32
C ALA A 358 20.40 9.28 39.86
N GLN A 359 19.29 9.11 40.59
CA GLN A 359 18.19 8.22 40.19
C GLN A 359 17.58 8.59 38.82
N THR A 360 17.58 9.88 38.47
CA THR A 360 17.11 10.33 37.15
C THR A 360 18.14 10.04 36.05
N ALA A 361 19.43 10.18 36.33
CA ALA A 361 20.51 9.82 35.40
C ALA A 361 20.57 8.30 35.17
N GLU A 362 20.35 7.52 36.23
CA GLU A 362 20.22 6.05 36.19
C GLU A 362 19.10 5.65 35.21
N ARG A 363 17.90 6.23 35.37
CA ARG A 363 16.75 5.99 34.49
C ARG A 363 17.03 6.35 33.03
N GLN A 364 17.71 7.47 32.77
CA GLN A 364 18.11 7.87 31.41
C GLN A 364 19.13 6.91 30.80
N LEU A 365 20.13 6.45 31.57
CA LEU A 365 21.11 5.47 31.12
C LEU A 365 20.46 4.13 30.80
N GLN A 366 19.52 3.66 31.62
CA GLN A 366 18.71 2.46 31.34
C GLN A 366 17.91 2.59 30.03
N GLN A 367 17.29 3.77 29.78
CA GLN A 367 16.60 4.05 28.51
C GLN A 367 17.56 4.00 27.30
N PHE A 368 18.75 4.59 27.41
CA PHE A 368 19.78 4.49 26.35
C PHE A 368 20.26 3.05 26.12
N ILE A 369 20.45 2.26 27.18
CA ILE A 369 20.84 0.85 27.08
C ILE A 369 19.79 0.06 26.29
N ASN A 370 18.53 0.09 26.72
CA ASN A 370 17.43 -0.62 26.05
C ASN A 370 17.29 -0.24 24.56
N ARG A 371 17.54 1.03 24.24
CA ARG A 371 17.48 1.57 22.87
C ARG A 371 18.63 1.10 21.98
N PHE A 372 19.86 1.09 22.49
CA PHE A 372 21.01 0.60 21.72
C PHE A 372 21.06 -0.94 21.65
N GLU A 373 20.52 -1.65 22.64
CA GLU A 373 20.35 -3.12 22.56
C GLU A 373 19.39 -3.52 21.43
N LYS A 374 18.26 -2.81 21.25
CA LYS A 374 17.40 -2.95 20.05
C LYS A 374 18.14 -2.65 18.73
N SER A 375 19.19 -1.86 18.77
CA SER A 375 19.90 -1.44 17.54
C SER A 375 20.79 -2.57 16.96
N PHE A 376 21.06 -3.64 17.72
CA PHE A 376 21.74 -4.82 17.19
C PHE A 376 20.89 -5.65 16.22
N SER A 377 19.56 -5.67 16.39
CA SER A 377 18.66 -6.42 15.50
C SER A 377 18.18 -5.62 14.30
N LEU A 378 18.04 -4.30 14.44
CA LEU A 378 17.43 -3.43 13.43
C LEU A 378 18.42 -2.49 12.72
N GLY A 379 19.65 -2.33 13.25
CA GLY A 379 20.63 -1.38 12.75
C GLY A 379 20.61 -0.03 13.48
N CYS A 380 21.77 0.65 13.47
CA CYS A 380 22.01 1.95 14.09
C CYS A 380 22.64 2.93 13.09
N TRP A 381 22.26 4.20 13.15
CA TRP A 381 22.61 5.24 12.18
C TRP A 381 23.06 6.51 12.89
N ASN A 382 24.13 7.15 12.42
CA ASN A 382 24.46 8.52 12.79
C ASN A 382 23.73 9.45 11.81
N VAL A 383 22.71 10.18 12.29
CA VAL A 383 21.76 10.90 11.43
C VAL A 383 21.90 12.41 11.59
N GLY A 384 22.09 13.09 10.46
CA GLY A 384 21.96 14.54 10.35
C GLY A 384 20.69 14.91 9.58
N VAL A 385 19.89 15.80 10.14
CA VAL A 385 18.62 16.27 9.54
C VAL A 385 18.72 17.75 9.25
N TYR A 386 18.44 18.15 8.02
CA TYR A 386 18.61 19.52 7.53
C TYR A 386 17.36 19.99 6.78
N LEU A 387 17.02 21.27 6.95
CA LEU A 387 16.02 21.97 6.15
C LEU A 387 16.64 23.24 5.57
N LEU A 388 16.57 23.37 4.24
CA LEU A 388 17.11 24.49 3.50
C LEU A 388 15.97 25.32 2.88
N ALA A 389 16.11 26.65 2.88
CA ALA A 389 15.17 27.55 2.22
C ALA A 389 15.85 28.80 1.64
N ASN A 390 15.19 29.45 0.68
CA ASN A 390 15.65 30.72 0.09
C ASN A 390 15.59 31.89 1.10
N ARG A 391 14.68 31.84 2.08
CA ARG A 391 14.50 32.84 3.15
C ARG A 391 14.62 32.24 4.56
N PRO A 392 15.12 32.99 5.55
CA PRO A 392 15.34 32.49 6.91
C PRO A 392 14.03 32.26 7.70
N ASP A 393 12.96 33.00 7.39
CA ASP A 393 11.65 32.84 8.01
C ASP A 393 10.98 31.52 7.58
N ILE A 394 11.04 31.19 6.29
CA ILE A 394 10.58 29.90 5.73
C ILE A 394 11.33 28.73 6.39
N ALA A 395 12.66 28.79 6.45
CA ALA A 395 13.47 27.77 7.13
C ALA A 395 13.04 27.61 8.60
N LYS A 396 12.94 28.71 9.35
CA LYS A 396 12.58 28.70 10.78
C LYS A 396 11.17 28.18 11.03
N GLN A 397 10.22 28.54 10.19
CA GLN A 397 8.85 27.99 10.21
C GLN A 397 8.90 26.48 10.03
N GLY A 398 9.66 25.99 9.04
CA GLY A 398 9.70 24.56 8.70
C GLY A 398 10.40 23.71 9.74
N GLY A 399 11.52 24.18 10.29
CA GLY A 399 12.16 23.54 11.44
C GLY A 399 11.23 23.44 12.65
N THR A 400 10.39 24.46 12.87
CA THR A 400 9.39 24.48 13.95
C THR A 400 8.22 23.52 13.68
N GLN A 401 7.72 23.44 12.44
CA GLN A 401 6.68 22.48 12.04
C GLN A 401 7.18 21.04 12.10
N LEU A 402 8.39 20.74 11.58
CA LEU A 402 9.03 19.43 11.70
C LEU A 402 9.22 19.03 13.15
N LYS A 403 9.71 19.95 14.01
CA LYS A 403 9.78 19.72 15.46
C LYS A 403 8.42 19.35 16.07
N ALA A 404 7.35 20.07 15.71
CA ALA A 404 6.01 19.81 16.22
C ALA A 404 5.42 18.48 15.73
N LEU A 405 5.77 18.05 14.52
CA LEU A 405 5.39 16.73 13.98
C LEU A 405 6.15 15.60 14.67
N LEU A 406 7.49 15.68 14.75
CA LEU A 406 8.39 14.61 15.21
C LEU A 406 8.47 14.44 16.74
N THR A 407 8.00 15.41 17.53
CA THR A 407 8.00 15.32 19.00
C THR A 407 6.83 14.46 19.48
N GLY A 408 7.13 13.33 20.13
CA GLY A 408 6.13 12.51 20.83
C GLY A 408 6.43 12.34 22.32
N GLU A 409 5.83 11.34 22.96
CA GLU A 409 5.92 11.17 24.43
C GLU A 409 7.29 10.63 24.89
N ASN A 410 7.89 9.75 24.10
CA ASN A 410 9.21 9.17 24.37
C ASN A 410 10.38 10.12 24.01
N THR A 411 10.10 11.24 23.32
CA THR A 411 11.05 12.33 23.05
C THR A 411 11.45 13.12 24.31
N THR A 412 10.97 12.73 25.50
CA THR A 412 11.18 13.44 26.78
C THR A 412 12.63 13.48 27.27
N PHE A 413 13.51 12.54 26.90
CA PHE A 413 14.91 12.50 27.39
C PHE A 413 15.95 13.14 26.44
N GLU A 414 15.76 13.07 25.12
CA GLU A 414 16.53 13.86 24.13
C GLU A 414 15.56 14.58 23.16
N PRO A 415 15.07 15.78 23.52
CA PRO A 415 14.02 16.45 22.77
C PRO A 415 14.48 16.97 21.40
N ILE A 416 13.55 17.05 20.44
CA ILE A 416 13.80 17.66 19.14
C ILE A 416 14.14 19.14 19.31
N ARG A 417 15.29 19.55 18.77
CA ARG A 417 15.85 20.90 18.77
C ARG A 417 16.03 21.38 17.33
N VAL A 418 16.03 22.70 17.17
CA VAL A 418 16.05 23.39 15.88
C VAL A 418 17.20 24.39 15.91
N HIS A 419 18.15 24.22 15.00
CA HIS A 419 19.46 24.89 15.02
C HIS A 419 19.66 25.74 13.77
N ASP A 420 19.75 27.05 13.92
CA ASP A 420 19.99 27.96 12.79
C ASP A 420 21.47 27.92 12.35
N LEU A 421 21.73 27.40 11.14
CA LEU A 421 23.05 27.29 10.54
C LEU A 421 23.42 28.49 9.67
N THR A 422 22.56 29.51 9.53
CA THR A 422 22.74 30.60 8.55
C THR A 422 24.06 31.36 8.76
N ARG A 423 24.53 31.52 10.01
CA ARG A 423 25.85 32.11 10.32
C ARG A 423 27.05 31.23 9.94
N LEU A 424 26.85 29.93 9.79
CA LEU A 424 27.88 28.94 9.44
C LEU A 424 27.82 28.53 7.95
N TRP A 425 26.78 28.98 7.22
CA TRP A 425 26.49 28.65 5.83
C TRP A 425 27.73 28.73 4.92
N ALA A 426 28.37 29.90 4.88
CA ALA A 426 29.50 30.19 3.99
C ALA A 426 30.85 29.56 4.42
N LYS A 427 30.93 28.87 5.58
CA LYS A 427 32.20 28.30 6.08
C LYS A 427 32.42 26.87 5.59
N SER A 428 31.54 25.97 5.98
CA SER A 428 31.63 24.53 5.69
C SER A 428 30.27 23.88 5.41
N VAL A 429 29.17 24.50 5.86
CA VAL A 429 27.82 23.94 5.74
C VAL A 429 27.35 23.88 4.30
N ARG A 430 27.53 24.96 3.51
CA ARG A 430 27.09 25.01 2.11
C ARG A 430 27.71 23.90 1.27
N GLY A 431 29.04 23.77 1.28
CA GLY A 431 29.75 22.76 0.52
C GLY A 431 29.36 21.34 0.94
N ALA A 432 29.35 21.06 2.25
CA ALA A 432 28.95 19.76 2.75
C ALA A 432 27.52 19.37 2.32
N LEU A 433 26.52 20.25 2.46
CA LEU A 433 25.15 19.92 2.05
C LEU A 433 24.95 19.87 0.54
N GLN A 434 25.70 20.66 -0.25
CA GLN A 434 25.71 20.57 -1.72
C GLN A 434 26.35 19.26 -2.21
N ASP A 435 27.34 18.74 -1.47
CA ASP A 435 27.98 17.44 -1.72
C ASP A 435 27.22 16.27 -1.01
N PHE A 436 26.02 16.49 -0.48
CA PHE A 436 25.21 15.53 0.29
C PHE A 436 25.97 14.87 1.48
N GLN A 437 26.77 15.64 2.21
CA GLN A 437 27.54 15.23 3.39
C GLN A 437 27.04 15.94 4.67
N GLN A 438 27.19 15.27 5.81
CA GLN A 438 26.93 15.89 7.11
C GLN A 438 27.96 17.01 7.38
N PRO A 439 27.55 18.27 7.63
CA PRO A 439 28.49 19.33 7.98
C PRO A 439 29.24 18.98 9.26
N CYS A 440 30.57 19.03 9.19
CA CYS A 440 31.44 18.78 10.34
C CYS A 440 31.33 19.91 11.38
N ILE A 441 30.32 19.83 12.23
CA ILE A 441 30.06 20.72 13.36
C ILE A 441 30.11 19.87 14.63
N GLY A 442 30.81 20.34 15.67
CA GLY A 442 30.92 19.58 16.92
C GLY A 442 31.42 20.39 18.11
N LEU A 443 31.55 19.71 19.24
CA LEU A 443 31.93 20.31 20.52
C LEU A 443 33.44 20.60 20.60
N VAL A 444 33.80 21.80 21.06
CA VAL A 444 35.19 22.25 21.24
C VAL A 444 35.43 22.91 22.60
N GLN A 445 36.67 22.81 23.08
CA GLN A 445 37.14 23.45 24.31
C GLN A 445 37.32 24.96 24.10
N THR A 446 36.65 25.75 24.93
CA THR A 446 36.71 27.22 24.91
C THR A 446 37.72 27.72 25.94
N THR A 447 38.97 27.94 25.53
CA THR A 447 40.02 28.46 26.44
C THR A 447 40.30 29.95 26.30
N ASP A 448 40.01 30.58 25.16
CA ASP A 448 40.05 32.05 25.07
C ASP A 448 39.15 32.64 23.97
N ARG A 449 38.61 33.85 24.20
CA ARG A 449 37.54 34.44 23.35
C ARG A 449 38.01 35.05 22.03
N TYR A 450 39.32 35.18 21.79
CA TYR A 450 39.84 36.11 20.76
C TYR A 450 41.01 35.64 19.89
N GLN A 451 41.54 34.40 19.99
CA GLN A 451 42.83 34.06 19.35
C GLN A 451 42.91 32.82 18.42
N LYS A 452 41.84 32.03 18.21
CA LYS A 452 41.85 30.92 17.22
C LYS A 452 40.94 31.19 16.04
N GLU A 453 41.53 31.45 14.86
CA GLU A 453 40.80 31.54 13.59
C GLU A 453 40.30 30.17 13.08
N LYS A 454 40.95 29.07 13.50
CA LYS A 454 40.59 27.69 13.13
C LYS A 454 40.74 26.75 14.33
N PHE A 455 39.76 25.88 14.55
CA PHE A 455 39.80 24.80 15.54
C PHE A 455 40.40 23.53 14.93
N THR A 456 41.12 22.76 15.74
CA THR A 456 41.81 21.54 15.32
C THR A 456 41.21 20.29 15.99
N LEU A 457 41.61 19.10 15.55
CA LEU A 457 41.20 17.82 16.17
C LEU A 457 41.52 17.73 17.67
N ALA A 458 42.60 18.38 18.13
CA ALA A 458 43.00 18.39 19.53
C ALA A 458 42.09 19.27 20.43
N ASP A 459 41.30 20.16 19.84
CA ASP A 459 40.41 21.07 20.58
C ASP A 459 39.04 20.43 20.88
N ARG A 460 38.77 19.19 20.43
CA ARG A 460 37.46 18.55 20.53
C ARG A 460 37.11 18.14 21.97
N ILE A 461 35.84 18.31 22.34
CA ILE A 461 35.26 17.72 23.56
C ILE A 461 34.54 16.44 23.16
N GLU A 462 34.88 15.32 23.82
CA GLU A 462 34.15 14.06 23.66
C GLU A 462 32.96 14.01 24.62
N HIS A 463 31.79 13.60 24.14
CA HIS A 463 30.63 13.34 24.99
C HIS A 463 30.85 12.08 25.87
N PRO A 464 30.27 11.97 27.08
CA PRO A 464 30.46 10.78 27.92
C PRO A 464 30.02 9.46 27.27
N LEU A 465 29.06 9.50 26.34
CA LEU A 465 28.62 8.35 25.54
C LEU A 465 29.46 8.12 24.27
N GLY A 466 30.56 8.86 24.08
CA GLY A 466 31.49 8.70 22.96
C GLY A 466 31.34 9.72 21.82
N PRO A 467 32.19 9.60 20.78
CA PRO A 467 32.33 10.62 19.74
C PRO A 467 31.04 10.85 18.93
N SER A 468 30.22 9.82 18.75
CA SER A 468 28.95 9.88 17.98
C SER A 468 27.94 10.90 18.52
N PHE A 469 28.04 11.31 19.78
CA PHE A 469 27.19 12.34 20.40
C PHE A 469 27.80 13.74 20.41
N SER A 470 29.06 13.88 19.96
CA SER A 470 29.86 15.11 20.01
C SER A 470 29.68 16.02 18.80
N HIS A 471 28.83 15.62 17.85
CA HIS A 471 28.50 16.30 16.60
C HIS A 471 27.06 16.83 16.60
N LEU A 472 26.73 17.72 15.66
CA LEU A 472 25.36 18.22 15.46
C LEU A 472 24.44 17.21 14.71
N THR A 473 24.56 15.95 15.09
CA THR A 473 23.80 14.79 14.60
C THR A 473 23.19 14.05 15.79
N THR A 474 22.30 13.09 15.53
CA THR A 474 21.76 12.19 16.56
C THR A 474 21.92 10.73 16.10
N PRO A 475 22.53 9.86 16.91
CA PRO A 475 22.50 8.41 16.70
C PRO A 475 21.06 7.89 16.87
N LEU A 476 20.48 7.26 15.83
CA LEU A 476 19.12 6.71 15.78
C LEU A 476 19.12 5.22 15.41
N ASN A 477 18.15 4.45 15.91
CA ASN A 477 17.88 3.12 15.38
C ASN A 477 17.02 3.20 14.11
N THR A 478 16.85 2.08 13.39
CA THR A 478 16.05 2.06 12.15
C THR A 478 14.56 2.35 12.35
N GLU A 479 13.96 2.04 13.51
CA GLU A 479 12.55 2.39 13.80
C GLU A 479 12.39 3.92 13.85
N GLU A 480 13.31 4.61 14.52
CA GLU A 480 13.34 6.06 14.70
C GLU A 480 13.73 6.79 13.40
N LEU A 481 14.68 6.25 12.62
CA LEU A 481 15.05 6.80 11.31
C LEU A 481 13.86 6.75 10.34
N ALA A 482 13.06 5.68 10.36
CA ALA A 482 11.86 5.57 9.53
C ALA A 482 10.83 6.67 9.80
N LEU A 483 10.83 7.29 11.00
CA LEU A 483 9.98 8.45 11.31
C LEU A 483 10.44 9.73 10.57
N LEU A 484 11.74 9.87 10.31
CA LEU A 484 12.32 10.99 9.55
C LEU A 484 12.25 10.79 8.03
N VAL A 485 12.26 9.53 7.58
CA VAL A 485 12.29 9.07 6.19
C VAL A 485 10.91 8.49 5.80
N ASN A 486 9.83 9.13 6.27
CA ASN A 486 8.45 8.69 5.99
C ASN A 486 7.88 9.33 4.72
N LEU A 487 6.93 8.65 4.07
CA LEU A 487 6.32 9.08 2.81
C LEU A 487 4.87 9.62 2.99
N PRO A 488 4.39 10.51 2.10
CA PRO A 488 3.02 11.01 2.07
C PRO A 488 1.96 9.91 2.02
N ARG A 489 0.90 10.03 2.83
CA ARG A 489 -0.29 9.15 2.78
C ARG A 489 -1.42 9.67 1.91
N LYS A 490 -1.46 10.99 1.76
CA LYS A 490 -2.44 11.70 0.95
C LYS A 490 -1.70 12.34 -0.21
N GLU A 491 -2.36 12.37 -1.35
CA GLU A 491 -1.87 13.07 -2.52
C GLU A 491 -1.55 14.53 -2.17
N VAL A 492 -0.41 14.98 -2.66
CA VAL A 492 0.12 16.34 -2.58
C VAL A 492 0.67 16.69 -3.96
N PRO A 493 0.77 17.97 -4.34
CA PRO A 493 1.34 18.37 -5.61
C PRO A 493 2.72 17.73 -5.84
N GLY A 494 2.96 17.17 -7.02
CA GLY A 494 4.16 16.41 -7.39
C GLY A 494 4.23 14.94 -6.91
N VAL A 495 3.50 14.52 -5.87
CA VAL A 495 3.56 13.14 -5.32
C VAL A 495 2.20 12.44 -5.34
N LYS A 496 2.04 11.49 -6.25
CA LYS A 496 0.80 10.72 -6.48
C LYS A 496 0.65 9.60 -5.47
N VAL A 497 -0.52 9.51 -4.83
CA VAL A 497 -0.90 8.38 -3.97
C VAL A 497 -2.12 7.67 -4.56
N MET A 498 -1.94 6.44 -5.06
CA MET A 498 -3.03 5.65 -5.63
C MET A 498 -3.42 4.51 -4.68
N PRO A 499 -4.70 4.21 -4.45
CA PRO A 499 -5.08 3.05 -3.67
C PRO A 499 -4.61 1.77 -4.36
N THR A 500 -4.25 0.78 -3.55
CA THR A 500 -3.69 -0.49 -4.02
C THR A 500 -4.50 -1.66 -3.49
N ALA A 501 -4.71 -2.65 -4.36
CA ALA A 501 -5.30 -3.93 -4.01
C ALA A 501 -4.49 -5.05 -4.67
N THR A 502 -4.41 -6.19 -4.01
CA THR A 502 -3.78 -7.40 -4.55
C THR A 502 -4.76 -8.11 -5.46
N PHE A 503 -4.33 -8.46 -6.67
CA PHE A 503 -5.08 -9.27 -7.64
C PHE A 503 -4.26 -10.49 -8.03
N SER A 504 -4.86 -11.47 -8.70
CA SER A 504 -4.13 -12.68 -9.08
C SER A 504 -3.07 -12.37 -10.14
N LEU A 505 -1.82 -12.74 -9.82
CA LEU A 505 -0.70 -12.82 -10.77
C LEU A 505 -0.49 -14.24 -11.30
N ASN A 506 -1.25 -15.22 -10.80
CA ASN A 506 -1.18 -16.63 -11.20
C ASN A 506 -2.54 -17.03 -11.80
N PRO A 507 -2.83 -16.65 -13.06
CA PRO A 507 -4.04 -17.09 -13.73
C PRO A 507 -3.96 -18.61 -13.98
N PRO A 508 -5.12 -19.30 -14.07
CA PRO A 508 -5.19 -20.74 -14.21
C PRO A 508 -4.45 -21.25 -15.44
N SER A 509 -3.83 -22.43 -15.29
CA SER A 509 -3.18 -23.12 -16.40
C SER A 509 -4.23 -23.65 -17.39
N VAL A 510 -4.48 -22.91 -18.45
CA VAL A 510 -5.40 -23.32 -19.51
C VAL A 510 -4.80 -24.48 -20.31
N LYS A 511 -5.38 -25.68 -20.14
CA LYS A 511 -4.95 -26.93 -20.80
C LYS A 511 -5.58 -27.12 -22.19
N SER A 512 -6.74 -26.52 -22.44
CA SER A 512 -7.43 -26.54 -23.74
C SER A 512 -6.95 -25.38 -24.63
N GLU A 513 -7.54 -25.27 -25.82
CA GLU A 513 -7.29 -24.11 -26.67
C GLU A 513 -7.66 -22.80 -25.96
N SER A 514 -6.81 -21.79 -26.14
CA SER A 514 -6.96 -20.49 -25.52
C SER A 514 -6.74 -19.33 -26.48
N ILE A 515 -7.23 -18.17 -26.07
CA ILE A 515 -6.99 -16.86 -26.71
C ILE A 515 -6.31 -15.91 -25.71
N LYS A 516 -5.50 -14.97 -26.21
CA LYS A 516 -4.86 -13.96 -25.35
C LYS A 516 -5.79 -12.77 -25.12
N LEU A 517 -6.14 -12.48 -23.86
CA LEU A 517 -6.95 -11.30 -23.52
C LEU A 517 -6.08 -10.05 -23.34
N GLY A 518 -4.92 -10.21 -22.71
CA GLY A 518 -4.07 -9.08 -22.31
C GLY A 518 -2.90 -9.47 -21.41
N SER A 519 -2.25 -8.47 -20.83
CA SER A 519 -1.18 -8.63 -19.83
C SER A 519 -1.73 -8.40 -18.43
N LEU A 520 -1.23 -9.15 -17.43
CA LEU A 520 -1.57 -8.92 -16.03
C LEU A 520 -1.01 -7.58 -15.54
N LEU A 521 -1.72 -6.95 -14.61
CA LEU A 521 -1.37 -5.67 -14.00
C LEU A 521 -1.01 -5.86 -12.53
N GLU A 522 0.16 -5.39 -12.14
CA GLU A 522 0.59 -5.29 -10.74
C GLU A 522 0.74 -3.82 -10.37
N GLY A 523 0.08 -3.38 -9.29
CA GLY A 523 0.06 -1.97 -8.90
C GLY A 523 -0.49 -1.00 -9.98
N GLY A 524 -1.17 -1.53 -11.00
CA GLY A 524 -1.67 -0.79 -12.15
C GLY A 524 -0.72 -0.68 -13.36
N GLU A 525 0.46 -1.31 -13.31
CA GLU A 525 1.45 -1.36 -14.40
C GLU A 525 1.51 -2.77 -15.06
N PRO A 526 1.74 -2.90 -16.38
CA PRO A 526 1.80 -4.21 -17.05
C PRO A 526 3.01 -5.05 -16.64
N THR A 527 2.76 -6.33 -16.38
CA THR A 527 3.79 -7.36 -16.21
C THR A 527 4.05 -8.11 -17.52
N SER A 528 5.09 -8.96 -17.54
CA SER A 528 5.36 -9.89 -18.64
C SER A 528 4.38 -11.07 -18.72
N LEU A 529 3.56 -11.27 -17.68
CA LEU A 529 2.58 -12.34 -17.59
C LEU A 529 1.33 -12.00 -18.40
N ASN A 530 0.77 -13.01 -19.07
CA ASN A 530 -0.38 -12.83 -19.95
C ASN A 530 -1.60 -13.55 -19.38
N TYR A 531 -2.75 -12.88 -19.36
CA TYR A 531 -4.03 -13.50 -19.03
C TYR A 531 -4.62 -14.13 -20.30
N LYS A 532 -4.98 -15.42 -20.21
CA LYS A 532 -5.51 -16.23 -21.31
C LYS A 532 -6.88 -16.76 -20.96
N LEU A 533 -7.79 -16.76 -21.93
CA LEU A 533 -9.12 -17.34 -21.81
C LEU A 533 -9.16 -18.70 -22.51
N SER A 534 -9.73 -19.71 -21.87
CA SER A 534 -10.06 -20.97 -22.55
C SER A 534 -11.28 -20.78 -23.44
N LEU A 535 -11.33 -21.49 -24.58
CA LEU A 535 -12.53 -21.49 -25.42
C LEU A 535 -13.74 -22.08 -24.68
N ASP A 536 -13.53 -23.09 -23.84
CA ASP A 536 -14.57 -23.75 -23.04
C ASP A 536 -15.20 -22.78 -22.03
N SER A 537 -14.42 -21.84 -21.49
CA SER A 537 -14.90 -20.78 -20.60
C SER A 537 -15.80 -19.78 -21.34
N LEU A 538 -15.52 -19.49 -22.62
CA LEU A 538 -16.37 -18.64 -23.47
C LEU A 538 -17.69 -19.32 -23.84
N ALA A 539 -17.69 -20.64 -24.02
CA ALA A 539 -18.92 -21.42 -24.25
C ALA A 539 -19.90 -21.33 -23.06
N LYS A 540 -19.38 -21.14 -21.84
CA LYS A 540 -20.16 -20.85 -20.61
C LYS A 540 -20.49 -19.37 -20.41
N HIS A 541 -20.39 -18.58 -21.48
CA HIS A 541 -20.75 -17.17 -21.57
C HIS A 541 -19.88 -16.20 -20.74
N THR A 542 -19.99 -14.93 -21.08
CA THR A 542 -19.20 -13.83 -20.56
C THR A 542 -20.06 -12.58 -20.40
N LEU A 543 -19.94 -11.88 -19.28
CA LEU A 543 -20.46 -10.54 -19.07
C LEU A 543 -19.32 -9.52 -19.23
N VAL A 544 -19.45 -8.59 -20.17
CA VAL A 544 -18.51 -7.47 -20.38
C VAL A 544 -19.21 -6.17 -20.00
N THR A 545 -18.69 -5.46 -19.01
CA THR A 545 -19.35 -4.26 -18.48
C THR A 545 -18.39 -3.10 -18.19
N GLY A 546 -18.93 -1.88 -18.06
CA GLY A 546 -18.19 -0.64 -17.86
C GLY A 546 -18.82 0.56 -18.60
N ILE A 547 -18.45 1.78 -18.22
CA ILE A 547 -18.95 3.01 -18.84
C ILE A 547 -18.57 3.14 -20.33
N THR A 548 -19.19 4.08 -21.05
CA THR A 548 -18.76 4.42 -22.43
C THR A 548 -17.31 4.92 -22.45
N GLY A 549 -16.54 4.53 -23.47
CA GLY A 549 -15.11 4.86 -23.61
C GLY A 549 -14.15 4.06 -22.70
N SER A 550 -14.64 3.14 -21.87
CA SER A 550 -13.81 2.36 -20.94
C SER A 550 -12.95 1.27 -21.59
N GLY A 551 -13.39 0.70 -22.72
CA GLY A 551 -12.67 -0.36 -23.44
C GLY A 551 -13.50 -1.59 -23.85
N LYS A 552 -14.79 -1.67 -23.50
CA LYS A 552 -15.69 -2.80 -23.81
C LYS A 552 -15.59 -3.30 -25.26
N THR A 553 -15.87 -2.44 -26.25
CA THR A 553 -15.84 -2.78 -27.67
C THR A 553 -14.47 -3.29 -28.12
N THR A 554 -13.38 -2.72 -27.58
CA THR A 554 -12.00 -3.17 -27.85
C THR A 554 -11.78 -4.59 -27.34
N THR A 555 -12.22 -4.91 -26.11
CA THR A 555 -12.18 -6.28 -25.58
C THR A 555 -12.94 -7.25 -26.49
N CYS A 556 -14.15 -6.90 -26.92
CA CYS A 556 -14.96 -7.71 -27.81
C CYS A 556 -14.25 -7.94 -29.16
N LYS A 557 -13.76 -6.87 -29.81
CA LYS A 557 -13.03 -6.95 -31.10
C LYS A 557 -11.76 -7.80 -30.99
N ASN A 558 -11.01 -7.73 -29.89
CA ASN A 558 -9.85 -8.59 -29.67
C ASN A 558 -10.23 -10.08 -29.62
N ILE A 559 -11.28 -10.42 -28.87
CA ILE A 559 -11.79 -11.80 -28.77
C ILE A 559 -12.24 -12.29 -30.15
N LEU A 560 -12.95 -11.47 -30.92
CA LEU A 560 -13.41 -11.79 -32.27
C LEU A 560 -12.25 -12.00 -33.26
N ASN A 561 -11.19 -11.20 -33.20
CA ASN A 561 -10.01 -11.37 -34.03
C ASN A 561 -9.31 -12.72 -33.77
N GLU A 562 -9.14 -13.10 -32.50
CA GLU A 562 -8.58 -14.40 -32.12
C GLU A 562 -9.48 -15.57 -32.57
N LEU A 563 -10.81 -15.45 -32.44
CA LEU A 563 -11.76 -16.45 -32.94
C LEU A 563 -11.74 -16.57 -34.48
N THR A 564 -11.53 -15.46 -35.18
CA THR A 564 -11.43 -15.46 -36.66
C THR A 564 -10.19 -16.23 -37.13
N GLN A 565 -9.05 -16.06 -36.45
CA GLN A 565 -7.84 -16.86 -36.72
C GLN A 565 -8.07 -18.36 -36.47
N LYS A 566 -8.88 -18.69 -35.45
CA LYS A 566 -9.32 -20.05 -35.12
C LYS A 566 -10.46 -20.58 -35.98
N LYS A 567 -10.99 -19.79 -36.93
CA LYS A 567 -12.12 -20.12 -37.80
C LYS A 567 -13.43 -20.46 -37.05
N ILE A 568 -13.62 -19.87 -35.87
CA ILE A 568 -14.85 -20.01 -35.08
C ILE A 568 -15.83 -18.92 -35.54
N PRO A 569 -17.01 -19.27 -36.10
CA PRO A 569 -18.00 -18.28 -36.54
C PRO A 569 -18.59 -17.53 -35.35
N PHE A 570 -19.09 -16.32 -35.62
CA PHE A 570 -19.72 -15.48 -34.61
C PHE A 570 -20.82 -14.61 -35.18
N LEU A 571 -21.74 -14.20 -34.32
CA LEU A 571 -22.79 -13.21 -34.58
C LEU A 571 -22.60 -12.01 -33.65
N ILE A 572 -22.66 -10.80 -34.18
CA ILE A 572 -22.74 -9.57 -33.39
C ILE A 572 -24.11 -8.95 -33.63
N ILE A 573 -24.82 -8.64 -32.54
CA ILE A 573 -26.08 -7.90 -32.57
C ILE A 573 -25.83 -6.51 -31.95
N GLU A 574 -25.81 -5.48 -32.79
CA GLU A 574 -25.48 -4.10 -32.42
C GLU A 574 -26.73 -3.21 -32.54
N PRO A 575 -27.39 -2.81 -31.42
CA PRO A 575 -28.72 -2.22 -31.50
C PRO A 575 -28.78 -0.71 -31.77
N ALA A 576 -27.67 0.03 -31.60
CA ALA A 576 -27.70 1.49 -31.61
C ALA A 576 -26.49 2.15 -32.30
N LYS A 577 -25.28 1.64 -32.03
CA LYS A 577 -24.03 2.15 -32.61
C LYS A 577 -23.76 1.56 -34.00
N GLU A 578 -22.63 1.91 -34.59
CA GLU A 578 -22.10 1.31 -35.85
C GLU A 578 -20.62 0.92 -35.71
N GLU A 579 -20.12 0.76 -34.47
CA GLU A 579 -18.71 0.48 -34.15
C GLU A 579 -18.26 -0.89 -34.69
N TYR A 580 -19.17 -1.88 -34.78
CA TYR A 580 -18.86 -3.19 -35.36
C TYR A 580 -19.07 -3.22 -36.88
N VAL A 581 -20.00 -2.43 -37.43
CA VAL A 581 -20.16 -2.26 -38.89
C VAL A 581 -18.89 -1.68 -39.50
N GLU A 582 -18.36 -0.60 -38.93
CA GLU A 582 -17.14 0.06 -39.42
C GLU A 582 -15.92 -0.87 -39.36
N TRP A 583 -15.75 -1.58 -38.26
CA TRP A 583 -14.70 -2.61 -38.12
C TRP A 583 -14.86 -3.75 -39.12
N ALA A 584 -16.09 -4.25 -39.33
CA ALA A 584 -16.35 -5.33 -40.26
C ALA A 584 -16.10 -4.92 -41.72
N MET A 585 -16.39 -3.67 -42.10
CA MET A 585 -16.05 -3.11 -43.41
C MET A 585 -14.52 -3.08 -43.62
N GLN A 586 -13.77 -2.49 -42.67
CA GLN A 586 -12.30 -2.42 -42.74
C GLN A 586 -11.65 -3.81 -42.76
N PHE A 587 -12.13 -4.74 -41.93
CA PHE A 587 -11.66 -6.12 -41.94
C PHE A 587 -11.89 -6.79 -43.30
N ASN A 588 -13.07 -6.59 -43.89
CA ASN A 588 -13.45 -7.11 -45.20
C ASN A 588 -12.66 -6.50 -46.38
N GLU A 589 -12.10 -5.30 -46.26
CA GLU A 589 -11.22 -4.71 -47.28
C GLU A 589 -9.89 -5.46 -47.39
N SER A 590 -9.42 -6.09 -46.31
CA SER A 590 -8.19 -6.88 -46.28
C SER A 590 -8.32 -8.29 -46.90
N LEU A 591 -9.54 -8.69 -47.28
CA LEU A 591 -9.85 -10.05 -47.77
C LEU A 591 -10.36 -10.04 -49.22
N PRO A 592 -10.11 -11.10 -50.01
CA PRO A 592 -10.76 -11.33 -51.30
C PRO A 592 -12.29 -11.30 -51.20
N GLU A 593 -12.99 -10.95 -52.29
CA GLU A 593 -14.46 -10.86 -52.34
C GLU A 593 -15.17 -12.18 -52.05
N ASP A 594 -14.56 -13.30 -52.43
CA ASP A 594 -15.06 -14.68 -52.33
C ASP A 594 -14.62 -15.39 -51.03
N SER A 595 -13.84 -14.74 -50.17
CA SER A 595 -13.30 -15.35 -48.96
C SER A 595 -14.44 -15.74 -47.98
N PRO A 596 -14.49 -17.00 -47.50
CA PRO A 596 -15.51 -17.45 -46.54
C PRO A 596 -15.36 -16.80 -45.16
N ASN A 597 -14.22 -16.16 -44.89
CA ASN A 597 -13.94 -15.45 -43.65
C ASN A 597 -14.45 -13.99 -43.66
N ARG A 598 -15.03 -13.50 -44.77
CA ARG A 598 -15.65 -12.17 -44.80
C ARG A 598 -16.81 -12.10 -43.82
N ILE A 599 -16.86 -11.01 -43.08
CA ILE A 599 -17.95 -10.71 -42.15
C ILE A 599 -19.18 -10.30 -42.96
N SER A 600 -20.27 -11.04 -42.80
CA SER A 600 -21.56 -10.73 -43.43
C SER A 600 -22.23 -9.58 -42.67
N ILE A 601 -22.50 -8.47 -43.35
CA ILE A 601 -23.05 -7.25 -42.72
C ILE A 601 -24.51 -7.09 -43.14
N TYR A 602 -25.40 -6.99 -42.16
CA TYR A 602 -26.83 -6.78 -42.33
C TYR A 602 -27.25 -5.52 -41.58
N ILE A 603 -27.82 -4.54 -42.28
CA ILE A 603 -28.37 -3.30 -41.69
C ILE A 603 -29.81 -3.12 -42.22
N PRO A 604 -30.83 -3.63 -41.50
CA PRO A 604 -32.21 -3.55 -41.97
C PRO A 604 -32.66 -2.09 -42.15
N GLY A 605 -33.32 -1.81 -43.28
CA GLY A 605 -33.77 -0.46 -43.64
C GLY A 605 -32.75 0.39 -44.40
N LEU A 606 -31.54 -0.11 -44.65
CA LEU A 606 -30.49 0.58 -45.39
C LEU A 606 -30.00 -0.27 -46.58
N ASP A 607 -29.81 0.34 -47.76
CA ASP A 607 -29.26 -0.32 -48.96
C ASP A 607 -27.77 -0.01 -49.21
N SER A 608 -27.24 1.06 -48.59
CA SER A 608 -25.85 1.48 -48.70
C SER A 608 -25.38 2.21 -47.45
N TRP A 609 -24.23 1.82 -46.90
CA TRP A 609 -23.61 2.45 -45.73
C TRP A 609 -22.39 3.28 -46.16
N ARG A 610 -22.38 4.58 -45.84
CA ARG A 610 -21.33 5.55 -46.22
C ARG A 610 -20.91 5.50 -47.70
N GLY A 611 -21.85 5.23 -48.61
CA GLY A 611 -21.62 5.11 -50.06
C GLY A 611 -21.31 3.68 -50.54
N THR A 612 -20.94 2.78 -49.65
CA THR A 612 -20.72 1.36 -49.96
C THR A 612 -22.05 0.60 -49.99
N LYS A 613 -22.39 0.01 -51.13
CA LYS A 613 -23.63 -0.79 -51.28
C LYS A 613 -23.57 -2.06 -50.43
N LEU A 614 -24.61 -2.31 -49.64
CA LEU A 614 -24.71 -3.54 -48.85
C LEU A 614 -25.07 -4.72 -49.77
N LYS A 615 -24.27 -5.80 -49.70
CA LYS A 615 -24.47 -7.00 -50.54
C LYS A 615 -25.61 -7.89 -50.03
N ASN A 616 -25.90 -7.86 -48.74
CA ASN A 616 -26.82 -8.77 -48.07
C ASN A 616 -28.07 -8.02 -47.57
N LYS A 617 -29.25 -8.66 -47.66
CA LYS A 617 -30.48 -8.20 -46.99
C LYS A 617 -30.92 -9.22 -45.96
N LEU A 618 -31.46 -8.75 -44.84
CA LEU A 618 -31.96 -9.60 -43.76
C LEU A 618 -33.48 -9.72 -43.84
N ALA A 619 -33.95 -10.97 -43.79
CA ALA A 619 -35.34 -11.35 -43.60
C ALA A 619 -35.41 -12.34 -42.42
N LEU A 620 -36.29 -12.07 -41.48
CA LEU A 620 -36.56 -12.83 -40.27
C LEU A 620 -38.07 -12.99 -40.16
N ASN A 621 -38.64 -13.99 -40.84
CA ASN A 621 -40.06 -14.27 -40.71
C ASN A 621 -40.32 -14.84 -39.30
N PRO A 622 -41.11 -14.17 -38.44
CA PRO A 622 -41.32 -14.64 -37.06
C PRO A 622 -41.97 -16.02 -36.97
N PHE A 623 -42.65 -16.48 -38.04
CA PHE A 623 -43.31 -17.78 -38.11
C PHE A 623 -42.47 -18.87 -38.80
N ASP A 624 -41.28 -18.53 -39.27
CA ASP A 624 -40.31 -19.53 -39.70
C ASP A 624 -39.87 -20.33 -38.48
N PHE A 625 -39.46 -21.58 -38.68
CA PHE A 625 -38.91 -22.40 -37.60
C PHE A 625 -37.76 -23.20 -38.17
N VAL A 626 -36.76 -23.49 -37.35
CA VAL A 626 -35.59 -24.21 -37.87
C VAL A 626 -35.96 -25.65 -38.22
N TRP A 627 -35.91 -25.95 -39.51
CA TRP A 627 -36.05 -27.29 -40.08
C TRP A 627 -34.89 -27.48 -41.06
N LEU A 628 -33.95 -28.39 -40.75
CA LEU A 628 -32.68 -28.52 -41.48
C LEU A 628 -32.68 -29.60 -42.57
N SER A 629 -33.50 -30.63 -42.42
CA SER A 629 -33.68 -31.73 -43.38
C SER A 629 -35.08 -32.34 -43.22
N GLU A 630 -35.61 -32.97 -44.27
CA GLU A 630 -36.91 -33.67 -44.21
C GLU A 630 -36.97 -34.79 -43.16
N GLU A 631 -35.82 -35.37 -42.83
CA GLU A 631 -35.66 -36.43 -41.82
C GLU A 631 -35.77 -35.92 -40.37
N MET A 632 -35.63 -34.60 -40.15
CA MET A 632 -35.78 -33.97 -38.83
C MET A 632 -37.24 -33.70 -38.53
N ASN A 633 -37.69 -33.98 -37.31
CA ASN A 633 -38.99 -33.54 -36.81
C ASN A 633 -38.85 -32.18 -36.08
N PRO A 634 -39.36 -31.07 -36.63
CA PRO A 634 -39.22 -29.74 -36.04
C PRO A 634 -40.17 -29.54 -34.84
N GLN A 635 -39.71 -28.87 -33.78
CA GLN A 635 -40.52 -28.58 -32.58
C GLN A 635 -41.45 -27.36 -32.77
N VAL A 636 -42.40 -27.45 -33.71
CA VAL A 636 -43.27 -26.33 -34.12
C VAL A 636 -44.06 -25.73 -32.94
N LEU A 637 -44.62 -26.57 -32.05
CA LEU A 637 -45.33 -26.09 -30.86
C LEU A 637 -44.43 -25.28 -29.92
N SER A 638 -43.22 -25.75 -29.65
CA SER A 638 -42.26 -25.03 -28.80
C SER A 638 -41.75 -23.74 -29.45
N HIS A 639 -41.70 -23.68 -30.77
CA HIS A 639 -41.47 -22.43 -31.50
C HIS A 639 -42.65 -21.45 -31.30
N ILE A 640 -43.90 -21.90 -31.44
CA ILE A 640 -45.12 -21.08 -31.24
C ILE A 640 -45.16 -20.51 -29.81
N ASP A 641 -44.89 -21.30 -28.78
CA ASP A 641 -44.90 -20.85 -27.39
C ASP A 641 -43.82 -19.80 -27.08
N ARG A 642 -42.63 -19.92 -27.68
CA ARG A 642 -41.56 -18.92 -27.59
C ARG A 642 -41.94 -17.64 -28.33
N LEU A 643 -42.45 -17.74 -29.56
CA LEU A 643 -42.92 -16.59 -30.36
C LEU A 643 -44.05 -15.83 -29.65
N LYS A 644 -45.04 -16.56 -29.11
CA LYS A 644 -46.11 -16.04 -28.24
C LYS A 644 -45.53 -15.29 -27.04
N SER A 645 -44.53 -15.85 -26.38
CA SER A 645 -43.88 -15.22 -25.22
C SER A 645 -43.15 -13.93 -25.62
N ILE A 646 -42.39 -13.93 -26.71
CA ILE A 646 -41.71 -12.75 -27.25
C ILE A 646 -42.70 -11.65 -27.61
N LEU A 647 -43.78 -11.97 -28.35
CA LEU A 647 -44.81 -11.01 -28.73
C LEU A 647 -45.50 -10.40 -27.50
N ASN A 648 -45.79 -11.20 -26.47
CA ASN A 648 -46.42 -10.72 -25.23
C ASN A 648 -45.49 -9.90 -24.34
N GLY A 649 -44.18 -10.17 -24.33
CA GLY A 649 -43.21 -9.39 -23.55
C GLY A 649 -42.81 -8.08 -24.23
N VAL A 650 -42.63 -8.09 -25.55
CA VAL A 650 -42.19 -6.90 -26.30
C VAL A 650 -43.34 -5.91 -26.54
N PHE A 651 -44.55 -6.40 -26.80
CA PHE A 651 -45.72 -5.54 -26.92
C PHE A 651 -46.57 -5.63 -25.64
N PRO A 652 -46.88 -4.52 -24.95
CA PRO A 652 -47.71 -4.56 -23.76
C PRO A 652 -49.11 -5.07 -24.11
N MET A 653 -49.42 -6.29 -23.67
CA MET A 653 -50.71 -6.96 -23.87
C MET A 653 -51.40 -7.09 -22.53
N GLN A 654 -52.51 -6.37 -22.35
CA GLN A 654 -53.32 -6.37 -21.14
C GLN A 654 -54.59 -7.21 -21.34
N GLU A 655 -55.19 -7.65 -20.24
CA GLU A 655 -56.47 -8.37 -20.22
C GLU A 655 -56.48 -9.64 -21.10
N ILE A 656 -57.45 -9.76 -22.01
CA ILE A 656 -57.74 -10.93 -22.84
C ILE A 656 -56.86 -11.01 -24.10
N LEU A 657 -56.10 -9.95 -24.41
CA LEU A 657 -55.31 -9.84 -25.65
C LEU A 657 -54.27 -10.97 -25.85
N PRO A 658 -53.53 -11.44 -24.82
CA PRO A 658 -52.58 -12.56 -24.98
C PRO A 658 -53.24 -13.87 -25.44
N ILE A 659 -54.46 -14.15 -24.98
CA ILE A 659 -55.22 -15.37 -25.30
C ILE A 659 -55.76 -15.29 -26.73
N LEU A 660 -56.24 -14.11 -27.14
CA LEU A 660 -56.70 -13.89 -28.52
C LEU A 660 -55.53 -13.90 -29.52
N LEU A 661 -54.35 -13.43 -29.12
CA LEU A 661 -53.13 -13.57 -29.91
C LEU A 661 -52.75 -15.05 -30.07
N GLU A 662 -52.75 -15.81 -28.97
CA GLU A 662 -52.45 -17.24 -28.97
C GLU A 662 -53.35 -18.03 -29.93
N ASP A 663 -54.67 -17.89 -29.82
CA ASP A 663 -55.63 -18.50 -30.76
C ASP A 663 -55.35 -18.08 -32.22
N SER A 664 -54.93 -16.83 -32.43
CA SER A 664 -54.61 -16.30 -33.77
C SER A 664 -53.30 -16.85 -34.33
N LEU A 665 -52.31 -17.12 -33.47
CA LEU A 665 -51.06 -17.80 -33.84
C LEU A 665 -51.35 -19.24 -34.23
N TYR A 666 -52.09 -19.99 -33.41
CA TYR A 666 -52.52 -21.36 -33.74
C TYR A 666 -53.25 -21.42 -35.08
N ASN A 667 -54.25 -20.57 -35.30
CA ASN A 667 -54.96 -20.51 -36.58
C ASN A 667 -54.06 -20.13 -37.78
N ALA A 668 -53.03 -19.28 -37.58
CA ALA A 668 -52.08 -18.94 -38.64
C ALA A 668 -51.18 -20.12 -39.03
N TYR A 669 -50.93 -21.05 -38.11
CA TYR A 669 -50.23 -22.31 -38.36
C TYR A 669 -51.14 -23.47 -38.79
N SER A 670 -52.47 -23.38 -38.64
CA SER A 670 -53.40 -24.40 -39.13
C SER A 670 -54.04 -24.06 -40.48
N ILE A 671 -54.10 -22.78 -40.88
CA ILE A 671 -54.83 -22.32 -42.07
C ILE A 671 -53.96 -21.39 -42.92
N PRO A 672 -53.74 -21.67 -44.23
CA PRO A 672 -54.41 -22.67 -45.07
C PRO A 672 -53.72 -24.05 -45.13
N ARG A 673 -52.62 -24.24 -44.38
CA ARG A 673 -51.89 -25.52 -44.30
C ARG A 673 -51.65 -25.82 -42.84
N ASP A 674 -51.81 -27.08 -42.46
CA ASP A 674 -51.66 -27.52 -41.07
C ASP A 674 -50.19 -27.85 -40.76
N TRP A 675 -49.56 -27.01 -39.95
CA TRP A 675 -48.19 -27.16 -39.45
C TRP A 675 -48.11 -27.81 -38.06
N ILE A 676 -49.25 -28.20 -37.48
CA ILE A 676 -49.36 -28.71 -36.11
C ILE A 676 -49.89 -30.15 -36.08
N GLY A 677 -50.60 -30.57 -37.13
CA GLY A 677 -51.02 -31.95 -37.34
C GLY A 677 -49.87 -32.96 -37.55
N GLU A 678 -50.22 -34.24 -37.54
CA GLU A 678 -49.27 -35.38 -37.57
C GLU A 678 -48.40 -35.43 -38.83
N GLN A 679 -48.91 -34.95 -39.97
CA GLN A 679 -48.18 -34.91 -41.24
C GLN A 679 -47.93 -33.46 -41.66
N LEU A 680 -46.69 -33.00 -41.48
CA LEU A 680 -46.27 -31.66 -41.85
C LEU A 680 -46.32 -31.42 -43.38
N PRO A 681 -46.54 -30.18 -43.83
CA PRO A 681 -46.43 -29.80 -45.24
C PRO A 681 -45.02 -30.03 -45.78
N PRO A 682 -44.84 -30.20 -47.10
CA PRO A 682 -43.52 -30.40 -47.72
C PRO A 682 -42.50 -29.33 -47.30
N PHE A 683 -41.23 -29.72 -47.13
CA PHE A 683 -40.15 -28.90 -46.56
C PHE A 683 -40.07 -27.46 -47.10
N ASP A 684 -40.08 -27.34 -48.44
CA ASP A 684 -40.04 -26.09 -49.19
C ASP A 684 -41.33 -25.22 -49.09
N THR A 685 -42.36 -25.69 -48.39
CA THR A 685 -43.61 -24.93 -48.24
C THR A 685 -43.35 -23.61 -47.50
N PRO A 686 -43.75 -22.45 -48.07
CA PRO A 686 -43.63 -21.17 -47.40
C PRO A 686 -44.39 -21.14 -46.07
N ARG A 687 -43.76 -20.56 -45.05
CA ARG A 687 -44.29 -20.50 -43.69
C ARG A 687 -45.37 -19.40 -43.57
N PRO A 688 -46.15 -19.37 -42.48
CA PRO A 688 -47.09 -18.28 -42.22
C PRO A 688 -46.38 -16.92 -42.17
N THR A 689 -47.14 -15.82 -42.17
CA THR A 689 -46.62 -14.45 -42.22
C THR A 689 -47.41 -13.53 -41.30
N LEU A 690 -46.83 -12.36 -40.95
CA LEU A 690 -47.56 -11.33 -40.20
C LEU A 690 -48.81 -10.82 -40.94
N THR A 691 -48.82 -10.91 -42.28
CA THR A 691 -50.04 -10.71 -43.08
C THR A 691 -51.13 -11.68 -42.67
N GLN A 692 -50.86 -12.99 -42.70
CA GLN A 692 -51.83 -14.02 -42.37
C GLN A 692 -52.28 -13.95 -40.91
N LEU A 693 -51.38 -13.62 -39.96
CA LEU A 693 -51.78 -13.40 -38.56
C LEU A 693 -52.82 -12.28 -38.43
N VAL A 694 -52.69 -11.17 -39.16
CA VAL A 694 -53.69 -10.08 -39.13
C VAL A 694 -55.05 -10.56 -39.65
N ASP A 695 -55.08 -11.41 -40.67
CA ASP A 695 -56.31 -11.98 -41.20
C ASP A 695 -56.95 -12.97 -40.21
N GLN A 696 -56.14 -13.76 -39.49
CA GLN A 696 -56.61 -14.67 -38.45
C GLN A 696 -57.15 -13.93 -37.20
N ILE A 697 -56.53 -12.82 -36.78
CA ILE A 697 -57.01 -12.00 -35.65
C ILE A 697 -58.47 -11.57 -35.89
N GLN A 698 -58.81 -11.13 -37.11
CA GLN A 698 -60.20 -10.74 -37.44
C GLN A 698 -61.17 -11.92 -37.37
N THR A 699 -60.70 -13.12 -37.72
CA THR A 699 -61.50 -14.35 -37.75
C THR A 699 -61.75 -14.86 -36.33
N VAL A 700 -60.70 -14.95 -35.50
CA VAL A 700 -60.76 -15.37 -34.10
C VAL A 700 -61.67 -14.46 -33.28
N VAL A 701 -61.48 -13.14 -33.33
CA VAL A 701 -62.25 -12.21 -32.48
C VAL A 701 -63.74 -12.22 -32.84
N LYS A 702 -64.11 -12.36 -34.12
CA LYS A 702 -65.51 -12.56 -34.54
C LYS A 702 -66.08 -13.89 -34.03
N GLY A 703 -65.30 -14.96 -34.07
CA GLY A 703 -65.72 -16.29 -33.61
C GLY A 703 -65.98 -16.41 -32.10
N LYS A 704 -65.42 -15.50 -31.28
CA LYS A 704 -65.60 -15.52 -29.81
C LYS A 704 -66.93 -14.92 -29.32
N GLY A 705 -67.75 -14.33 -30.20
CA GLY A 705 -69.09 -13.84 -29.83
C GLY A 705 -69.12 -12.59 -28.94
N TYR A 706 -68.05 -11.79 -28.92
CA TYR A 706 -68.05 -10.49 -28.22
C TYR A 706 -69.06 -9.51 -28.86
N GLU A 707 -69.55 -8.57 -28.05
CA GLU A 707 -70.35 -7.45 -28.54
C GLU A 707 -69.58 -6.66 -29.63
N PRO A 708 -70.23 -6.17 -30.71
CA PRO A 708 -69.55 -5.60 -31.87
C PRO A 708 -68.53 -4.48 -31.59
N ARG A 709 -68.80 -3.58 -30.63
CA ARG A 709 -67.86 -2.52 -30.24
C ARG A 709 -66.66 -3.07 -29.46
N ILE A 710 -66.87 -4.01 -28.55
CA ILE A 710 -65.78 -4.73 -27.86
C ILE A 710 -64.92 -5.50 -28.87
N ALA A 711 -65.55 -6.28 -29.76
CA ALA A 711 -64.86 -7.01 -30.83
C ALA A 711 -64.03 -6.08 -31.73
N GLY A 712 -64.60 -4.94 -32.12
CA GLY A 712 -63.92 -3.91 -32.91
C GLY A 712 -62.69 -3.34 -32.19
N ASN A 713 -62.82 -3.01 -30.90
CA ASN A 713 -61.72 -2.49 -30.08
C ASN A 713 -60.58 -3.52 -29.94
N LEU A 714 -60.90 -4.78 -29.63
CA LEU A 714 -59.91 -5.85 -29.47
C LEU A 714 -59.17 -6.14 -30.79
N THR A 715 -59.93 -6.23 -31.89
CA THR A 715 -59.37 -6.41 -33.25
C THR A 715 -58.43 -5.26 -33.61
N ALA A 716 -58.85 -4.01 -33.40
CA ALA A 716 -58.03 -2.84 -33.68
C ALA A 716 -56.76 -2.80 -32.81
N ALA A 717 -56.86 -3.16 -31.53
CA ALA A 717 -55.74 -3.18 -30.59
C ALA A 717 -54.66 -4.21 -30.97
N LEU A 718 -55.04 -5.44 -31.34
CA LEU A 718 -54.09 -6.46 -31.82
C LEU A 718 -53.54 -6.09 -33.21
N THR A 719 -54.42 -5.73 -34.14
CA THR A 719 -54.05 -5.43 -35.53
C THR A 719 -53.08 -4.25 -35.60
N THR A 720 -53.27 -3.19 -34.80
CA THR A 720 -52.37 -2.02 -34.79
C THR A 720 -50.95 -2.40 -34.33
N ARG A 721 -50.82 -3.27 -33.31
CA ARG A 721 -49.52 -3.77 -32.84
C ARG A 721 -48.81 -4.55 -33.94
N ILE A 722 -49.47 -5.54 -34.56
CA ILE A 722 -48.88 -6.36 -35.62
C ILE A 722 -48.60 -5.54 -36.90
N GLN A 723 -49.46 -4.58 -37.24
CA GLN A 723 -49.23 -3.67 -38.37
C GLN A 723 -47.98 -2.79 -38.18
N SER A 724 -47.58 -2.46 -36.94
CA SER A 724 -46.37 -1.64 -36.69
C SER A 724 -45.10 -2.30 -37.26
N LEU A 725 -45.00 -3.63 -37.17
CA LEU A 725 -43.93 -4.46 -37.75
C LEU A 725 -44.02 -4.60 -39.28
N ARG A 726 -45.15 -4.24 -39.89
CA ARG A 726 -45.37 -4.33 -41.35
C ARG A 726 -45.27 -2.99 -42.08
N ARG A 727 -44.91 -1.90 -41.38
CA ARG A 727 -44.79 -0.56 -41.98
C ARG A 727 -43.46 -0.36 -42.69
N GLY A 728 -43.52 0.17 -43.92
CA GLY A 728 -42.33 0.51 -44.71
C GLY A 728 -41.39 -0.68 -44.92
N TRP A 729 -40.09 -0.46 -44.72
CA TRP A 729 -39.08 -1.50 -44.88
C TRP A 729 -39.19 -2.63 -43.86
N LYS A 730 -39.83 -2.43 -42.69
CA LYS A 730 -40.03 -3.50 -41.69
C LYS A 730 -40.80 -4.71 -42.27
N LYS A 731 -41.65 -4.48 -43.29
CA LYS A 731 -42.29 -5.55 -44.07
C LYS A 731 -41.29 -6.47 -44.79
N GLN A 732 -40.18 -5.92 -45.28
CA GLN A 732 -39.10 -6.69 -45.92
C GLN A 732 -38.29 -7.49 -44.88
N LEU A 733 -38.25 -7.03 -43.63
CA LEU A 733 -37.63 -7.74 -42.52
C LEU A 733 -38.53 -8.88 -41.99
N PHE A 734 -39.78 -8.59 -41.60
CA PHE A 734 -40.61 -9.54 -40.83
C PHE A 734 -41.78 -10.21 -41.56
N ASP A 735 -42.18 -9.73 -42.75
CA ASP A 735 -43.40 -10.17 -43.43
C ASP A 735 -43.04 -10.79 -44.79
N GLN A 736 -42.08 -11.72 -44.75
CA GLN A 736 -41.58 -12.51 -45.88
C GLN A 736 -41.93 -13.99 -45.72
N PRO A 737 -42.18 -14.77 -46.79
CA PRO A 737 -42.60 -16.18 -46.65
C PRO A 737 -41.49 -17.16 -46.25
N ARG A 738 -40.22 -16.72 -46.30
CA ARG A 738 -39.01 -17.45 -45.89
C ARG A 738 -38.02 -16.47 -45.27
N SER A 739 -37.29 -16.91 -44.26
CA SER A 739 -36.18 -16.15 -43.65
C SER A 739 -34.90 -16.24 -44.49
N THR A 740 -33.92 -15.41 -44.14
CA THR A 740 -32.54 -15.54 -44.64
C THR A 740 -31.97 -16.89 -44.20
N PRO A 741 -31.31 -17.68 -45.08
CA PRO A 741 -30.81 -19.01 -44.73
C PRO A 741 -29.91 -18.98 -43.49
N TRP A 742 -30.19 -19.85 -42.53
CA TRP A 742 -29.57 -19.85 -41.20
C TRP A 742 -28.04 -19.95 -41.25
N GLN A 743 -27.49 -20.71 -42.22
CA GLN A 743 -26.04 -20.84 -42.47
C GLN A 743 -25.37 -19.51 -42.85
N ASN A 744 -26.12 -18.57 -43.43
CA ASN A 744 -25.62 -17.23 -43.80
C ASN A 744 -25.62 -16.23 -42.62
N ILE A 745 -26.15 -16.62 -41.46
CA ILE A 745 -26.17 -15.83 -40.22
C ILE A 745 -25.31 -16.48 -39.14
N PHE A 746 -25.40 -17.81 -38.97
CA PHE A 746 -24.86 -18.52 -37.80
C PHE A 746 -23.59 -19.35 -38.09
N ASP A 747 -23.34 -19.76 -39.34
CA ASP A 747 -22.15 -20.58 -39.67
C ASP A 747 -21.02 -19.77 -40.33
N ARG A 748 -21.09 -18.43 -40.25
CA ARG A 748 -20.05 -17.50 -40.70
C ARG A 748 -20.00 -16.24 -39.82
N PRO A 749 -18.86 -15.54 -39.75
CA PRO A 749 -18.75 -14.22 -39.13
C PRO A 749 -19.85 -13.27 -39.64
N THR A 750 -20.65 -12.71 -38.73
CA THR A 750 -21.84 -11.92 -39.08
C THR A 750 -22.03 -10.73 -38.13
N VAL A 751 -22.38 -9.56 -38.67
CA VAL A 751 -22.85 -8.38 -37.95
C VAL A 751 -24.29 -8.09 -38.38
N VAL A 752 -25.21 -8.07 -37.41
CA VAL A 752 -26.56 -7.54 -37.57
C VAL A 752 -26.66 -6.23 -36.78
N ASN A 753 -26.77 -5.12 -37.50
CA ASN A 753 -26.88 -3.80 -36.92
C ASN A 753 -28.32 -3.31 -36.98
N LEU A 754 -28.88 -2.91 -35.84
CA LEU A 754 -30.28 -2.50 -35.69
C LEU A 754 -30.44 -1.00 -35.40
N SER A 755 -29.39 -0.19 -35.61
CA SER A 755 -29.41 1.27 -35.37
C SER A 755 -30.57 2.00 -36.06
N HIS A 756 -30.97 1.51 -37.24
CA HIS A 756 -32.00 2.07 -38.10
C HIS A 756 -33.44 1.69 -37.67
N LEU A 757 -33.63 0.76 -36.72
CA LEU A 757 -34.91 0.62 -36.03
C LEU A 757 -35.08 1.81 -35.07
N GLY A 758 -36.18 2.55 -35.20
CA GLY A 758 -36.44 3.71 -34.34
C GLY A 758 -36.83 3.32 -32.91
N ASP A 759 -37.73 2.34 -32.78
CA ASP A 759 -38.36 1.99 -31.51
C ASP A 759 -37.55 0.93 -30.75
N ASP A 760 -37.34 1.13 -29.45
CA ASP A 760 -36.63 0.17 -28.58
C ASP A 760 -37.34 -1.19 -28.52
N SER A 761 -38.66 -1.23 -28.66
CA SER A 761 -39.45 -2.46 -28.76
C SER A 761 -39.10 -3.25 -30.02
N ASP A 762 -38.91 -2.61 -31.17
CA ASP A 762 -38.56 -3.34 -32.40
C ASP A 762 -37.15 -3.91 -32.33
N LYS A 763 -36.23 -3.18 -31.69
CA LYS A 763 -34.87 -3.68 -31.41
C LYS A 763 -34.95 -4.93 -30.54
N ALA A 764 -35.67 -4.85 -29.42
CA ALA A 764 -35.89 -5.99 -28.54
C ALA A 764 -36.57 -7.17 -29.26
N PHE A 765 -37.59 -6.92 -30.10
CA PHE A 765 -38.23 -7.95 -30.94
C PHE A 765 -37.24 -8.64 -31.88
N THR A 766 -36.43 -7.86 -32.58
CA THR A 766 -35.45 -8.39 -33.55
C THR A 766 -34.34 -9.18 -32.84
N MET A 767 -33.84 -8.66 -31.72
CA MET A 767 -32.86 -9.35 -30.87
C MET A 767 -33.43 -10.67 -30.34
N ALA A 768 -34.68 -10.66 -29.88
CA ALA A 768 -35.38 -11.83 -29.35
C ALA A 768 -35.59 -12.91 -30.43
N LEU A 769 -36.01 -12.53 -31.65
CA LEU A 769 -36.13 -13.46 -32.78
C LEU A 769 -34.77 -14.04 -33.21
N LEU A 770 -33.73 -13.21 -33.34
CA LEU A 770 -32.38 -13.70 -33.67
C LEU A 770 -31.87 -14.70 -32.63
N PHE A 771 -32.14 -14.46 -31.34
CA PHE A 771 -31.77 -15.38 -30.26
C PHE A 771 -32.63 -16.66 -30.30
N GLN A 772 -33.94 -16.57 -30.52
CA GLN A 772 -34.80 -17.75 -30.70
C GLN A 772 -34.31 -18.63 -31.87
N PHE A 773 -34.08 -18.05 -33.05
CA PHE A 773 -33.58 -18.79 -34.20
C PHE A 773 -32.20 -19.38 -33.96
N LEU A 774 -31.31 -18.67 -33.26
CA LEU A 774 -29.99 -19.20 -32.90
C LEU A 774 -30.10 -20.40 -31.94
N TYR A 775 -31.01 -20.36 -30.96
CA TYR A 775 -31.26 -21.48 -30.05
C TYR A 775 -31.81 -22.69 -30.82
N GLU A 776 -32.88 -22.51 -31.59
CA GLU A 776 -33.47 -23.58 -32.42
C GLU A 776 -32.43 -24.15 -33.39
N TYR A 777 -31.56 -23.31 -33.95
CA TYR A 777 -30.51 -23.72 -34.88
C TYR A 777 -29.41 -24.55 -34.23
N ARG A 778 -28.93 -24.15 -33.05
CA ARG A 778 -27.91 -24.91 -32.32
C ARG A 778 -28.46 -26.20 -31.71
N GLN A 779 -29.73 -26.21 -31.27
CA GLN A 779 -30.44 -27.42 -30.86
C GLN A 779 -30.57 -28.39 -32.05
N ALA A 780 -31.07 -27.93 -33.20
CA ALA A 780 -31.23 -28.75 -34.40
C ALA A 780 -29.90 -29.35 -34.91
N GLN A 781 -28.81 -28.57 -34.92
CA GLN A 781 -27.47 -29.08 -35.23
C GLN A 781 -26.97 -30.09 -34.19
N PHE A 782 -27.25 -29.87 -32.90
CA PHE A 782 -26.83 -30.79 -31.85
C PHE A 782 -27.56 -32.14 -31.96
N ASP A 783 -28.86 -32.14 -32.19
CA ASP A 783 -29.68 -33.36 -32.29
C ASP A 783 -29.28 -34.21 -33.50
N GLN A 784 -28.94 -33.60 -34.65
CA GLN A 784 -28.35 -34.30 -35.80
C GLN A 784 -26.98 -34.92 -35.48
N ILE A 785 -26.13 -34.22 -34.72
CA ILE A 785 -24.77 -34.67 -34.40
C ILE A 785 -24.74 -35.67 -33.25
N ALA A 786 -25.75 -35.69 -32.36
CA ALA A 786 -25.85 -36.65 -31.26
C ALA A 786 -25.91 -38.12 -31.74
N SER A 787 -26.34 -38.35 -32.99
CA SER A 787 -26.26 -39.65 -33.66
C SER A 787 -24.84 -40.13 -33.97
N GLN A 788 -23.81 -39.28 -33.85
CA GLN A 788 -22.41 -39.59 -34.13
C GLN A 788 -21.48 -39.04 -33.02
N LYS A 789 -21.13 -39.90 -32.05
CA LYS A 789 -20.13 -39.67 -30.96
C LYS A 789 -19.93 -38.21 -30.54
N HIS A 790 -20.63 -37.79 -29.49
CA HIS A 790 -20.53 -36.45 -28.87
C HIS A 790 -19.14 -35.80 -28.99
N PRO A 791 -19.00 -34.75 -29.82
CA PRO A 791 -17.86 -33.85 -29.72
C PRO A 791 -17.87 -33.18 -28.34
N GLY A 792 -16.69 -32.96 -27.77
CA GLY A 792 -16.53 -32.35 -26.44
C GLY A 792 -17.15 -30.95 -26.33
N ASN A 793 -17.12 -30.41 -25.11
CA ASN A 793 -17.78 -29.17 -24.69
C ASN A 793 -17.10 -27.88 -25.21
N ASN A 794 -16.62 -27.92 -26.45
CA ASN A 794 -15.84 -26.88 -27.11
C ASN A 794 -16.76 -25.77 -27.67
N LEU A 795 -16.25 -24.54 -27.68
CA LEU A 795 -16.91 -23.42 -28.35
C LEU A 795 -17.04 -23.68 -29.87
N ARG A 796 -18.28 -23.70 -30.36
CA ARG A 796 -18.62 -23.81 -31.80
C ARG A 796 -18.97 -22.46 -32.42
N HIS A 797 -19.58 -21.58 -31.64
CA HIS A 797 -20.02 -20.25 -32.10
C HIS A 797 -20.14 -19.28 -30.94
N LEU A 798 -19.87 -18.00 -31.19
CA LEU A 798 -19.97 -16.93 -30.20
C LEU A 798 -20.97 -15.87 -30.64
N THR A 799 -21.88 -15.45 -29.76
CA THR A 799 -22.78 -14.32 -30.04
C THR A 799 -22.50 -13.15 -29.11
N ILE A 800 -22.23 -11.97 -29.66
CA ILE A 800 -22.15 -10.72 -28.92
C ILE A 800 -23.51 -10.02 -28.95
N ILE A 801 -24.02 -9.66 -27.77
CA ILE A 801 -25.24 -8.87 -27.60
C ILE A 801 -24.86 -7.56 -26.92
N GLU A 802 -24.80 -6.47 -27.68
CA GLU A 802 -24.67 -5.12 -27.14
C GLU A 802 -26.02 -4.64 -26.56
N GLU A 803 -25.96 -3.84 -25.49
CA GLU A 803 -27.13 -3.40 -24.70
C GLU A 803 -28.03 -4.58 -24.29
N ALA A 804 -27.43 -5.62 -23.72
CA ALA A 804 -28.11 -6.86 -23.32
C ALA A 804 -29.34 -6.65 -22.41
N HIS A 805 -29.39 -5.57 -21.63
CA HIS A 805 -30.57 -5.18 -20.85
C HIS A 805 -31.86 -4.98 -21.67
N ARG A 806 -31.78 -4.85 -23.00
CA ARG A 806 -32.96 -4.78 -23.90
C ARG A 806 -33.79 -6.06 -23.92
N ILE A 807 -33.17 -7.21 -23.68
CA ILE A 807 -33.82 -8.53 -23.68
C ILE A 807 -33.67 -9.27 -22.33
N LEU A 808 -32.77 -8.82 -21.47
CA LEU A 808 -32.47 -9.40 -20.15
C LEU A 808 -32.73 -8.38 -19.02
N LEU A 809 -33.79 -7.59 -19.13
CA LEU A 809 -34.11 -6.51 -18.18
C LEU A 809 -34.52 -7.04 -16.80
N ASN A 810 -33.96 -6.45 -15.73
CA ASN A 810 -34.42 -6.67 -14.37
C ASN A 810 -35.70 -5.87 -14.10
N THR A 811 -36.84 -6.56 -14.00
CA THR A 811 -38.16 -5.92 -13.76
C THR A 811 -38.57 -5.85 -12.28
N ASN A 812 -37.75 -6.38 -11.36
CA ASN A 812 -38.12 -6.52 -9.94
C ASN A 812 -38.20 -5.18 -9.18
N SER A 813 -37.85 -4.06 -9.81
CA SER A 813 -37.99 -2.71 -9.26
C SER A 813 -39.39 -2.10 -9.44
N ALA A 814 -40.28 -2.74 -10.21
CA ALA A 814 -41.65 -2.26 -10.42
C ALA A 814 -42.58 -2.77 -9.30
N MET A 815 -43.02 -1.88 -8.41
CA MET A 815 -43.91 -2.25 -7.31
C MET A 815 -45.34 -2.59 -7.80
N GLY A 816 -45.64 -3.88 -7.93
CA GLY A 816 -46.99 -4.39 -8.15
C GLY A 816 -47.03 -5.92 -8.27
N GLU A 817 -47.99 -6.57 -7.63
CA GLU A 817 -48.14 -8.04 -7.59
C GLU A 817 -48.57 -8.68 -8.93
N GLN A 818 -48.55 -7.93 -10.04
CA GLN A 818 -48.86 -8.44 -11.38
C GLN A 818 -47.58 -8.83 -12.11
N ALA A 819 -47.49 -10.09 -12.55
CA ALA A 819 -46.34 -10.61 -13.30
C ALA A 819 -46.10 -9.79 -14.58
N ASN A 820 -44.96 -9.08 -14.64
CA ASN A 820 -44.60 -8.26 -15.79
C ASN A 820 -44.23 -9.16 -16.99
N PRO A 821 -44.92 -9.06 -18.15
CA PRO A 821 -44.60 -9.87 -19.34
C PRO A 821 -43.15 -9.71 -19.83
N GLN A 822 -42.52 -8.54 -19.63
CA GLN A 822 -41.12 -8.32 -19.96
C GLN A 822 -40.17 -9.14 -19.07
N GLY A 823 -40.49 -9.27 -17.78
CA GLY A 823 -39.72 -10.08 -16.84
C GLY A 823 -39.73 -11.56 -17.24
N LYS A 824 -40.90 -12.08 -17.61
CA LYS A 824 -41.04 -13.46 -18.09
C LYS A 824 -40.21 -13.76 -19.36
N VAL A 825 -40.05 -12.79 -20.25
CA VAL A 825 -39.17 -12.94 -21.43
C VAL A 825 -37.69 -12.88 -21.04
N ALA A 826 -37.30 -12.01 -20.10
CA ALA A 826 -35.94 -11.98 -19.56
C ALA A 826 -35.57 -13.28 -18.83
N GLU A 827 -36.50 -13.86 -18.05
CA GLU A 827 -36.37 -15.18 -17.42
C GLU A 827 -36.23 -16.30 -18.47
N MET A 828 -37.07 -16.30 -19.51
CA MET A 828 -36.99 -17.26 -20.62
C MET A 828 -35.60 -17.23 -21.27
N PHE A 829 -35.06 -16.05 -21.56
CA PHE A 829 -33.72 -15.92 -22.12
C PHE A 829 -32.60 -16.27 -21.13
N ALA A 830 -32.75 -15.96 -19.84
CA ALA A 830 -31.79 -16.36 -18.81
C ALA A 830 -31.71 -17.89 -18.62
N ASN A 831 -32.85 -18.59 -18.78
CA ASN A 831 -32.91 -20.06 -18.79
C ASN A 831 -32.27 -20.64 -20.06
N ILE A 832 -32.55 -20.05 -21.23
CA ILE A 832 -31.93 -20.43 -22.51
C ILE A 832 -30.39 -20.40 -22.44
N LEU A 833 -29.78 -19.41 -21.76
CA LEU A 833 -28.33 -19.40 -21.53
C LEU A 833 -27.85 -20.69 -20.84
N SER A 834 -28.51 -21.11 -19.76
CA SER A 834 -28.12 -22.31 -19.00
C SER A 834 -28.15 -23.62 -19.81
N GLU A 835 -29.03 -23.69 -20.82
CA GLU A 835 -29.16 -24.84 -21.71
C GLU A 835 -28.17 -24.77 -22.89
N ILE A 836 -28.17 -23.65 -23.62
CA ILE A 836 -27.54 -23.52 -24.94
C ILE A 836 -26.01 -23.66 -24.92
N ARG A 837 -25.37 -23.46 -23.75
CA ARG A 837 -23.96 -23.77 -23.52
C ARG A 837 -23.59 -25.22 -23.86
N ALA A 838 -24.52 -26.17 -23.66
CA ALA A 838 -24.31 -27.59 -23.99
C ALA A 838 -24.19 -27.84 -25.51
N TYR A 839 -24.70 -26.92 -26.34
CA TYR A 839 -24.60 -26.96 -27.79
C TYR A 839 -23.34 -26.26 -28.32
N GLY A 840 -22.41 -25.85 -27.43
CA GLY A 840 -21.18 -25.14 -27.78
C GLY A 840 -21.38 -23.67 -28.13
N GLN A 841 -22.50 -23.06 -27.72
CA GLN A 841 -22.84 -21.67 -28.00
C GLN A 841 -22.43 -20.74 -26.84
N GLY A 842 -21.42 -19.91 -27.06
CA GLY A 842 -21.02 -18.87 -26.12
C GLY A 842 -21.78 -17.55 -26.33
N PHE A 843 -21.94 -16.75 -25.27
CA PHE A 843 -22.52 -15.41 -25.35
C PHE A 843 -21.59 -14.40 -24.69
N LEU A 844 -21.36 -13.25 -25.33
CA LEU A 844 -20.81 -12.05 -24.71
C LEU A 844 -21.97 -11.08 -24.52
N LEU A 845 -22.48 -11.00 -23.30
CA LEU A 845 -23.45 -9.99 -22.91
C LEU A 845 -22.68 -8.70 -22.63
N VAL A 846 -22.92 -7.64 -23.39
CA VAL A 846 -22.23 -6.37 -23.25
C VAL A 846 -23.21 -5.32 -22.77
N ASP A 847 -22.93 -4.72 -21.60
CA ASP A 847 -23.78 -3.66 -21.04
C ASP A 847 -22.98 -2.55 -20.37
N GLN A 848 -23.63 -1.42 -20.10
CA GLN A 848 -23.04 -0.29 -19.38
C GLN A 848 -23.41 -0.28 -17.90
N ILE A 849 -24.59 -0.81 -17.56
CA ILE A 849 -25.19 -0.75 -16.22
C ILE A 849 -25.57 -2.18 -15.81
N PRO A 850 -24.64 -2.96 -15.20
CA PRO A 850 -24.89 -4.36 -14.88
C PRO A 850 -26.08 -4.55 -13.92
N ALA A 851 -26.41 -3.56 -13.08
CA ALA A 851 -27.58 -3.61 -12.20
C ALA A 851 -28.94 -3.67 -12.95
N ARG A 852 -28.98 -3.30 -14.25
CA ARG A 852 -30.18 -3.45 -15.10
C ARG A 852 -30.41 -4.86 -15.62
N LEU A 853 -29.41 -5.74 -15.54
CA LEU A 853 -29.55 -7.12 -16.00
C LEU A 853 -30.29 -7.96 -14.95
N ILE A 854 -31.17 -8.86 -15.40
CA ILE A 854 -31.80 -9.85 -14.53
C ILE A 854 -30.73 -10.65 -13.79
N PRO A 855 -30.84 -10.87 -12.45
CA PRO A 855 -29.77 -11.49 -11.67
C PRO A 855 -29.29 -12.85 -12.21
N ASP A 856 -30.18 -13.63 -12.81
CA ASP A 856 -29.86 -14.95 -13.32
C ASP A 856 -29.02 -14.90 -14.60
N ALA A 857 -29.14 -13.85 -15.43
CA ALA A 857 -28.20 -13.63 -16.54
C ALA A 857 -26.78 -13.36 -16.02
N VAL A 858 -26.64 -12.54 -14.97
CA VAL A 858 -25.34 -12.23 -14.36
C VAL A 858 -24.71 -13.49 -13.73
N LYS A 859 -25.50 -14.30 -13.01
CA LYS A 859 -25.06 -15.59 -12.43
C LYS A 859 -24.68 -16.62 -13.50
N ASN A 860 -25.48 -16.75 -14.56
CA ASN A 860 -25.30 -17.76 -15.60
C ASN A 860 -24.12 -17.44 -16.55
N THR A 861 -23.63 -16.19 -16.59
CA THR A 861 -22.33 -15.90 -17.22
C THR A 861 -21.18 -16.41 -16.37
N ASN A 862 -20.34 -17.28 -16.90
CA ASN A 862 -19.14 -17.78 -16.22
C ASN A 862 -18.11 -16.67 -15.99
N LEU A 863 -17.65 -16.07 -17.09
CA LEU A 863 -16.57 -15.07 -17.09
C LEU A 863 -17.14 -13.66 -16.92
N LYS A 864 -16.53 -12.86 -16.06
CA LYS A 864 -16.88 -11.44 -15.85
C LYS A 864 -15.67 -10.60 -16.24
N ILE A 865 -15.87 -9.62 -17.12
CA ILE A 865 -14.86 -8.63 -17.52
C ILE A 865 -15.41 -7.24 -17.20
N VAL A 866 -14.91 -6.67 -16.11
CA VAL A 866 -15.35 -5.37 -15.57
C VAL A 866 -14.34 -4.30 -15.90
N HIS A 867 -14.65 -3.48 -16.90
CA HIS A 867 -13.99 -2.19 -17.12
C HIS A 867 -14.51 -1.16 -16.10
N ARG A 868 -14.04 0.09 -16.22
CA ARG A 868 -14.38 1.17 -15.27
C ARG A 868 -15.89 1.32 -15.03
N LEU A 869 -16.32 1.24 -13.76
CA LEU A 869 -17.68 1.53 -13.27
C LEU A 869 -17.66 2.63 -12.20
N VAL A 870 -18.56 3.61 -12.32
CA VAL A 870 -18.56 4.83 -11.49
C VAL A 870 -19.69 4.82 -10.45
N ALA A 871 -20.87 4.27 -10.78
CA ALA A 871 -21.95 4.11 -9.83
C ALA A 871 -21.60 3.06 -8.74
N ALA A 872 -22.21 3.19 -7.56
CA ALA A 872 -21.87 2.32 -6.42
C ALA A 872 -22.58 0.97 -6.51
N ASP A 873 -23.89 0.99 -6.74
CA ASP A 873 -24.73 -0.16 -7.08
C ASP A 873 -24.15 -1.05 -8.19
N ASP A 874 -23.68 -0.46 -9.30
CA ASP A 874 -23.02 -1.22 -10.37
C ASP A 874 -21.72 -1.90 -9.92
N ARG A 875 -20.91 -1.23 -9.09
CA ARG A 875 -19.69 -1.82 -8.52
C ARG A 875 -20.01 -2.92 -7.51
N ASP A 876 -21.01 -2.70 -6.67
CA ASP A 876 -21.38 -3.61 -5.58
C ASP A 876 -22.00 -4.90 -6.16
N ALA A 877 -22.83 -4.78 -7.21
CA ALA A 877 -23.37 -5.92 -7.96
C ALA A 877 -22.26 -6.79 -8.57
N MET A 878 -21.26 -6.17 -9.22
CA MET A 878 -20.12 -6.92 -9.78
C MET A 878 -19.19 -7.45 -8.69
N SER A 879 -18.94 -6.69 -7.62
CA SER A 879 -18.13 -7.09 -6.47
C SER A 879 -18.69 -8.34 -5.80
N ALA A 880 -20.01 -8.40 -5.57
CA ALA A 880 -20.67 -9.54 -5.00
C ALA A 880 -20.62 -10.78 -5.92
N CYS A 881 -20.68 -10.58 -7.24
CA CYS A 881 -20.64 -11.68 -8.22
C CYS A 881 -19.21 -12.22 -8.47
N MET A 882 -18.17 -11.42 -8.20
CA MET A 882 -16.76 -11.76 -8.41
C MET A 882 -15.99 -11.98 -7.09
N THR A 883 -16.68 -11.96 -5.94
CA THR A 883 -16.10 -12.11 -4.59
C THR A 883 -14.92 -11.15 -4.34
N LEU A 884 -15.06 -9.89 -4.76
CA LEU A 884 -13.99 -8.89 -4.61
C LEU A 884 -13.90 -8.35 -3.18
N THR A 885 -12.68 -8.06 -2.72
CA THR A 885 -12.48 -7.34 -1.44
C THR A 885 -12.84 -5.85 -1.58
N PRO A 886 -13.12 -5.14 -0.47
CA PRO A 886 -13.37 -3.69 -0.51
C PRO A 886 -12.25 -2.89 -1.20
N GLU A 887 -11.00 -3.31 -1.02
CA GLU A 887 -9.83 -2.72 -1.68
C GLU A 887 -9.89 -2.91 -3.20
N GLN A 888 -10.17 -4.14 -3.66
CA GLN A 888 -10.29 -4.47 -5.08
C GLN A 888 -11.46 -3.72 -5.73
N THR A 889 -12.61 -3.61 -5.04
CA THR A 889 -13.80 -2.89 -5.51
C THR A 889 -13.54 -1.40 -5.66
N ALA A 890 -12.73 -0.79 -4.78
CA ALA A 890 -12.31 0.60 -4.91
C ALA A 890 -11.52 0.87 -6.21
N ILE A 891 -10.75 -0.10 -6.72
CA ILE A 891 -9.96 0.02 -7.96
C ILE A 891 -10.86 0.14 -9.20
N ILE A 892 -12.04 -0.49 -9.23
CA ILE A 892 -12.96 -0.48 -10.40
C ILE A 892 -13.27 0.96 -10.85
N SER A 893 -13.44 1.89 -9.90
CA SER A 893 -13.72 3.31 -10.17
C SER A 893 -12.56 4.08 -10.82
N ARG A 894 -11.33 3.53 -10.72
CA ARG A 894 -10.05 4.14 -11.11
C ARG A 894 -9.37 3.46 -12.30
N LEU A 895 -9.94 2.37 -12.83
CA LEU A 895 -9.47 1.69 -14.04
C LEU A 895 -9.29 2.70 -15.19
N ARG A 896 -8.12 2.69 -15.82
CA ARG A 896 -7.86 3.46 -17.05
C ARG A 896 -8.48 2.76 -18.25
N ALA A 897 -8.60 3.47 -19.39
CA ALA A 897 -9.13 2.87 -20.62
C ALA A 897 -8.34 1.61 -21.03
N GLY A 898 -9.06 0.53 -21.33
CA GLY A 898 -8.51 -0.78 -21.63
C GLY A 898 -7.87 -1.50 -20.44
N GLN A 899 -8.13 -1.08 -19.20
CA GLN A 899 -7.89 -1.89 -18.00
C GLN A 899 -9.21 -2.48 -17.50
N ALA A 900 -9.21 -3.77 -17.17
CA ALA A 900 -10.37 -4.46 -16.63
C ALA A 900 -9.99 -5.38 -15.45
N ILE A 901 -10.93 -5.62 -14.54
CA ILE A 901 -10.87 -6.73 -13.59
C ILE A 901 -11.57 -7.93 -14.25
N VAL A 902 -10.95 -9.10 -14.19
CA VAL A 902 -11.41 -10.32 -14.86
C VAL A 902 -11.52 -11.44 -13.84
N CYS A 903 -12.61 -12.21 -13.88
CA CYS A 903 -12.82 -13.39 -13.03
C CYS A 903 -13.74 -14.40 -13.73
N GLY A 904 -13.34 -15.66 -13.81
CA GLY A 904 -14.17 -16.80 -14.21
C GLY A 904 -13.98 -18.01 -13.29
N GLU A 905 -14.72 -19.10 -13.54
CA GLU A 905 -14.71 -20.33 -12.70
C GLU A 905 -13.33 -20.98 -12.46
N LEU A 906 -12.34 -20.69 -13.31
CA LEU A 906 -11.00 -21.26 -13.22
C LEU A 906 -10.06 -20.37 -12.38
N ASP A 907 -10.42 -19.12 -12.10
CA ASP A 907 -9.59 -18.19 -11.35
C ASP A 907 -9.79 -18.40 -9.83
N ASP A 908 -8.71 -18.69 -9.09
CA ASP A 908 -8.75 -18.72 -7.62
C ASP A 908 -9.05 -17.33 -7.01
N MET A 909 -8.71 -16.26 -7.74
CA MET A 909 -8.96 -14.87 -7.38
C MET A 909 -8.97 -14.00 -8.65
N ALA A 910 -9.80 -12.95 -8.66
CA ALA A 910 -9.88 -12.01 -9.77
C ALA A 910 -8.50 -11.43 -10.17
N ALA A 911 -8.27 -11.29 -11.47
CA ALA A 911 -7.06 -10.74 -12.07
C ALA A 911 -7.29 -9.30 -12.56
N TRP A 912 -6.29 -8.44 -12.42
CA TRP A 912 -6.28 -7.12 -13.06
C TRP A 912 -5.55 -7.23 -14.40
N VAL A 913 -6.19 -6.85 -15.51
CA VAL A 913 -5.69 -7.09 -16.87
C VAL A 913 -5.65 -5.80 -17.68
N LYS A 914 -4.53 -5.53 -18.35
CA LYS A 914 -4.45 -4.58 -19.46
C LYS A 914 -4.82 -5.32 -20.74
N ILE A 915 -6.00 -5.03 -21.26
CA ILE A 915 -6.49 -5.54 -22.54
C ILE A 915 -5.50 -5.14 -23.63
N ALA A 916 -5.18 -6.08 -24.53
CA ALA A 916 -4.30 -5.81 -25.66
C ALA A 916 -4.85 -4.66 -26.53
N SER A 917 -3.98 -3.81 -27.07
CA SER A 917 -4.35 -2.92 -28.18
C SER A 917 -4.33 -3.72 -29.48
N THR A 918 -5.41 -3.63 -30.24
CA THR A 918 -5.52 -4.14 -31.61
C THR A 918 -4.86 -3.22 -32.62
#